data_AF-A0A6V7UMS5-F1
#
_entry.id   AF-A0A6V7UMS5-F1
#
_cell.length_a   1.000
_cell.length_b   1.000
_cell.length_c   1.000
_cell.angle_alpha   90.00
_cell.angle_beta   90.00
_cell.angle_gamma   90.00
#
_symmetry.space_group_name_H-M   'P 1'
#
loop_
_entity.id
_entity.type
_entity.pdbx_description
1 polymer ?
#
loop_
_entity_poly.entity_id
_entity_poly.type
_entity_poly.pdbx_seq_one_letter_code
_entity_poly.pdbx_strand_id
1 'polypeptide(L)'
;MVYSHTKVLDKNVFLKELLSRLDDQSIIKLQMPLKRIANMFNQEIEPIAIYIRRILNKMHQLSYSNLCSNIRFNSKQYEMSEFISLYFNNNEESTNQQQYLRQFIKENNKAEYLNLLHEFFFSSNEEISKFAIKLFFSKLFLINEENVNFYSKNKDAMFFKFELNSSSPYFNCRLQQQQTPSNNEETSSNNNNGETENQNNKAFNYYITVINNIDSFDENCRENFAALDNMQISTAKINVEDTFLFIIKYNEKQNENCEECAKNLKDWFTASLGSDVFDVKPRYIDLMLSTKLKQPFYTTTLDFSAREKLELYRLPLGAENLTHPDSPYLIFRTNDHGLSRIFVRCSLKNISSITTIHERFSQIDESTLLQNKIFELLDGACGEIRVSCAADKSRSTFDCNHVFIRLEYDTEIGKRNTDYWPRSIEEAIKRCEKYLIKHRITEVEVNYEQLRPSTTNTNSNNIAESQQHFETIRIVYMNETGAIPEICVYRINEDRKLIPIESGGHARLAGKSSATPHHTIQQVNVQKKRYQANKLGTTYVYDMPIMFGKAAFDEWTFFKRSDPKSYSAAFEMLPSEQQLAINNSDVRKLAKVFEMILTSDDPNAQLNIIRSEEELNRRMSSGCNDRGMIAWEMQIWTPDSPHGRTIVLISNDITFQMGSFSMREHRLYQKASEYSRINKMPRVYIAANSGARIGFASDIKNHLNIVWNDDDRPEDGFKYLTLDPKVENSEILSQIESTLLNNGNRRIDAIIGKEGDIGVENLVGSGLIAAETSAAYRKVPTYCLVNFINFYNFPEIFFGVYNFTEAFTILLKHFRKL
;
A
#
# COMPACT_ATOMS: atom_id res chain seq x y z
N MET A 1 16.31 -1.70 -37.04
CA MET A 1 15.78 -1.48 -35.67
C MET A 1 14.68 -0.43 -35.63
N VAL A 2 14.93 0.82 -36.05
CA VAL A 2 13.93 1.91 -36.06
C VAL A 2 12.63 1.52 -36.77
N TYR A 3 12.72 0.97 -37.98
CA TYR A 3 11.53 0.48 -38.71
C TYR A 3 10.69 -0.53 -37.90
N SER A 4 11.33 -1.45 -37.17
CA SER A 4 10.60 -2.42 -36.31
C SER A 4 9.89 -1.73 -35.13
N HIS A 5 10.45 -0.64 -34.61
CA HIS A 5 9.84 0.14 -33.54
C HIS A 5 8.58 0.88 -34.03
N THR A 6 8.59 1.40 -35.26
CA THR A 6 7.39 2.04 -35.87
C THR A 6 6.21 1.08 -36.06
N LYS A 7 6.43 -0.23 -35.93
CA LYS A 7 5.43 -1.30 -36.06
C LYS A 7 5.10 -1.98 -34.72
N VAL A 8 5.34 -1.31 -33.58
CA VAL A 8 5.14 -1.89 -32.25
C VAL A 8 3.70 -2.36 -31.99
N LEU A 9 2.70 -1.64 -32.48
CA LEU A 9 1.29 -2.00 -32.30
C LEU A 9 0.96 -3.34 -33.00
N ASP A 10 1.40 -3.51 -34.25
CA ASP A 10 1.23 -4.76 -34.99
C ASP A 10 1.97 -5.93 -34.31
N LYS A 11 3.18 -5.67 -33.79
CA LYS A 11 3.95 -6.66 -33.02
C LYS A 11 3.23 -7.07 -31.73
N ASN A 12 2.57 -6.14 -31.06
CA ASN A 12 1.81 -6.42 -29.83
C ASN A 12 0.61 -7.32 -30.12
N VAL A 13 -0.11 -7.08 -31.22
CA VAL A 13 -1.20 -7.95 -31.68
C VAL A 13 -0.68 -9.35 -31.99
N PHE A 14 0.41 -9.46 -32.75
CA PHE A 14 1.02 -10.75 -33.06
C PHE A 14 1.47 -11.52 -31.80
N LEU A 15 2.12 -10.83 -30.86
CA LEU A 15 2.58 -11.45 -29.61
C LEU A 15 1.40 -11.92 -28.74
N LYS A 16 0.33 -11.13 -28.67
CA LYS A 16 -0.89 -11.53 -27.95
C LYS A 16 -1.46 -12.83 -28.50
N GLU A 17 -1.58 -12.91 -29.82
CA GLU A 17 -2.12 -14.08 -30.51
C GLU A 17 -1.22 -15.31 -30.31
N LEU A 18 0.10 -15.14 -30.40
CA LEU A 18 1.06 -16.20 -30.13
C LEU A 18 0.88 -16.76 -28.71
N LEU A 19 0.86 -15.88 -27.70
CA LEU A 19 0.74 -16.26 -26.30
C LEU A 19 -0.61 -16.93 -25.98
N SER A 20 -1.69 -16.53 -26.65
CA SER A 20 -3.01 -17.13 -26.46
C SER A 20 -3.08 -18.61 -26.89
N ARG A 21 -2.13 -19.07 -27.70
CA ARG A 21 -2.09 -20.44 -28.26
C ARG A 21 -1.04 -21.33 -27.59
N LEU A 22 -0.22 -20.79 -26.70
CA LEU A 22 0.78 -21.57 -25.96
C LEU A 22 0.14 -22.29 -24.78
N ASP A 23 0.61 -23.50 -24.51
CA ASP A 23 0.27 -24.23 -23.30
C ASP A 23 0.99 -23.66 -22.06
N ASP A 24 0.48 -24.00 -20.88
CA ASP A 24 0.99 -23.48 -19.61
C ASP A 24 2.47 -23.86 -19.36
N GLN A 25 2.94 -25.04 -19.78
CA GLN A 25 4.35 -25.44 -19.59
C GLN A 25 5.28 -24.60 -20.48
N SER A 26 4.88 -24.33 -21.71
CA SER A 26 5.60 -23.43 -22.61
C SER A 26 5.67 -22.01 -22.05
N ILE A 27 4.57 -21.50 -21.48
CA ILE A 27 4.53 -20.17 -20.84
C ILE A 27 5.46 -20.10 -19.63
N ILE A 28 5.51 -21.14 -18.78
CA ILE A 28 6.43 -21.22 -17.64
C ILE A 28 7.90 -21.09 -18.08
N LYS A 29 8.29 -21.74 -19.18
CA LYS A 29 9.65 -21.61 -19.74
C LYS A 29 9.96 -20.19 -20.25
N LEU A 30 8.94 -19.42 -20.61
CA LEU A 30 9.06 -18.03 -21.09
C LEU A 30 8.87 -16.98 -19.97
N GLN A 31 8.74 -17.39 -18.71
CA GLN A 31 8.40 -16.49 -17.60
C GLN A 31 9.34 -15.29 -17.48
N MET A 32 10.66 -15.50 -17.62
CA MET A 32 11.65 -14.42 -17.49
C MET A 32 11.55 -13.36 -18.62
N PRO A 33 11.54 -13.73 -19.91
CA PRO A 33 11.23 -12.79 -21.00
C PRO A 33 9.89 -12.08 -20.82
N LEU A 34 8.84 -12.81 -20.44
CA LEU A 34 7.51 -12.26 -20.24
C LEU A 34 7.46 -11.24 -19.10
N LYS A 35 8.11 -11.52 -17.97
CA LYS A 35 8.26 -10.57 -16.84
C LYS A 35 8.94 -9.27 -17.28
N ARG A 36 9.91 -9.32 -18.20
CA ARG A 36 10.56 -8.11 -18.73
C ARG A 36 9.58 -7.25 -19.53
N ILE A 37 8.78 -7.84 -20.40
CA ILE A 37 7.76 -7.13 -21.19
C ILE A 37 6.65 -6.59 -20.28
N ALA A 38 6.20 -7.41 -19.33
CA ALA A 38 5.18 -7.06 -18.34
C ALA A 38 5.58 -5.91 -17.40
N ASN A 39 6.88 -5.60 -17.31
CA ASN A 39 7.46 -4.50 -16.54
C ASN A 39 7.80 -3.25 -17.37
N MET A 40 7.34 -3.19 -18.64
CA MET A 40 7.42 -1.99 -19.47
C MET A 40 6.21 -1.08 -19.21
N PHE A 41 6.43 0.24 -19.15
CA PHE A 41 5.40 1.24 -18.81
C PHE A 41 5.11 2.22 -19.97
N ASN A 42 5.62 1.92 -21.17
CA ASN A 42 5.36 2.72 -22.36
C ASN A 42 3.90 2.53 -22.78
N GLN A 43 3.23 3.63 -23.12
CA GLN A 43 1.80 3.63 -23.48
C GLN A 43 1.48 2.66 -24.63
N GLU A 44 2.38 2.56 -25.62
CA GLU A 44 2.20 1.66 -26.77
C GLU A 44 2.22 0.16 -26.40
N ILE A 45 2.96 -0.22 -25.34
CA ILE A 45 3.16 -1.61 -24.90
C ILE A 45 2.22 -1.98 -23.75
N GLU A 46 1.60 -1.00 -23.11
CA GLU A 46 0.77 -1.20 -21.93
C GLU A 46 -0.32 -2.28 -22.10
N PRO A 47 -1.10 -2.34 -23.21
CA PRO A 47 -2.11 -3.37 -23.38
C PRO A 47 -1.55 -4.80 -23.39
N ILE A 48 -0.41 -5.03 -24.05
CA ILE A 48 0.23 -6.36 -24.08
C ILE A 48 0.90 -6.67 -22.74
N ALA A 49 1.47 -5.68 -22.05
CA ALA A 49 2.05 -5.87 -20.73
C ALA A 49 0.99 -6.30 -19.70
N ILE A 50 -0.20 -5.69 -19.72
CA ILE A 50 -1.33 -6.08 -18.86
C ILE A 50 -1.80 -7.49 -19.20
N TYR A 51 -1.91 -7.83 -20.49
CA TYR A 51 -2.27 -9.18 -20.92
C TYR A 51 -1.27 -10.23 -20.43
N ILE A 52 0.03 -9.95 -20.55
CA ILE A 52 1.09 -10.83 -20.04
C ILE A 52 1.02 -10.94 -18.52
N ARG A 53 0.72 -9.85 -17.79
CA ARG A 53 0.53 -9.91 -16.33
C ARG A 53 -0.60 -10.86 -15.94
N ARG A 54 -1.75 -10.82 -16.62
CA ARG A 54 -2.84 -11.78 -16.38
C ARG A 54 -2.39 -13.23 -16.55
N ILE A 55 -1.63 -13.51 -17.62
CA ILE A 55 -1.06 -14.84 -17.85
C ILE A 55 -0.10 -15.23 -16.72
N LEU A 56 0.87 -14.37 -16.40
CA LEU A 56 1.87 -14.64 -15.36
C LEU A 56 1.24 -14.85 -13.99
N ASN A 57 0.22 -14.07 -13.64
CA ASN A 57 -0.50 -14.18 -12.38
C ASN A 57 -1.24 -15.52 -12.29
N LYS A 58 -1.91 -15.96 -13.37
CA LYS A 58 -2.49 -17.31 -13.46
C LYS A 58 -1.41 -18.40 -13.29
N MET A 59 -0.20 -18.19 -13.82
CA MET A 59 0.90 -19.15 -13.65
C MET A 59 1.41 -19.25 -12.22
N HIS A 60 1.29 -18.18 -11.40
CA HIS A 60 1.63 -18.26 -9.97
C HIS A 60 0.74 -19.26 -9.22
N GLN A 61 -0.52 -19.41 -9.64
CA GLN A 61 -1.43 -20.44 -9.13
C GLN A 61 -1.02 -21.84 -9.62
N LEU A 62 -0.70 -21.96 -10.93
CA LEU A 62 -0.29 -23.22 -11.56
C LEU A 62 1.04 -23.76 -11.00
N SER A 63 1.95 -22.91 -10.51
CA SER A 63 3.16 -23.37 -9.84
C SER A 63 2.88 -24.04 -8.49
N TYR A 64 1.80 -23.68 -7.79
CA TYR A 64 1.40 -24.33 -6.54
C TYR A 64 0.60 -25.60 -6.85
N SER A 65 -0.37 -25.55 -7.77
CA SER A 65 -1.13 -26.74 -8.19
C SER A 65 -0.28 -27.78 -8.93
N ASN A 66 0.75 -27.37 -9.67
CA ASN A 66 1.76 -28.26 -10.27
C ASN A 66 2.76 -28.80 -9.26
N LEU A 67 3.04 -28.08 -8.16
CA LEU A 67 3.74 -28.67 -7.01
C LEU A 67 2.87 -29.79 -6.40
N CYS A 68 1.57 -29.53 -6.19
CA CYS A 68 0.59 -30.49 -5.68
C CYS A 68 0.35 -31.68 -6.63
N SER A 69 0.37 -31.48 -7.95
CA SER A 69 0.21 -32.57 -8.93
C SER A 69 1.50 -33.33 -9.23
N ASN A 70 2.69 -32.73 -9.05
CA ASN A 70 3.94 -33.49 -8.97
C ASN A 70 4.02 -34.34 -7.69
N ILE A 71 3.37 -33.91 -6.59
CA ILE A 71 3.18 -34.74 -5.38
C ILE A 71 2.26 -35.94 -5.66
N ARG A 72 1.25 -35.81 -6.55
CA ARG A 72 0.44 -36.95 -7.00
C ARG A 72 1.24 -38.02 -7.78
N PHE A 73 2.32 -37.63 -8.46
CA PHE A 73 3.05 -38.54 -9.35
C PHE A 73 4.29 -39.19 -8.72
N ASN A 74 4.89 -38.60 -7.69
CA ASN A 74 6.12 -39.13 -7.11
C ASN A 74 5.94 -39.58 -5.64
N SER A 75 5.81 -40.90 -5.50
CA SER A 75 6.14 -41.72 -4.32
C SER A 75 5.19 -41.70 -3.11
N LYS A 76 4.00 -42.26 -3.28
CA LYS A 76 3.48 -43.42 -2.51
C LYS A 76 2.09 -43.73 -3.03
N GLN A 77 2.04 -44.72 -3.90
CA GLN A 77 0.84 -45.26 -4.52
C GLN A 77 0.12 -46.17 -3.51
N TYR A 78 -0.43 -45.56 -2.45
CA TYR A 78 -1.62 -46.03 -1.76
C TYR A 78 -2.58 -44.85 -1.82
N GLU A 79 -3.62 -44.97 -2.64
CA GLU A 79 -4.58 -43.90 -2.77
C GLU A 79 -5.28 -43.69 -1.41
N MET A 80 -5.55 -42.44 -1.02
CA MET A 80 -6.33 -42.14 0.18
C MET A 80 -7.68 -42.89 0.18
N SER A 81 -8.26 -43.15 -1.00
CA SER A 81 -9.43 -44.02 -1.22
C SER A 81 -9.22 -45.47 -0.77
N GLU A 82 -8.00 -46.00 -0.91
CA GLU A 82 -7.58 -47.32 -0.49
C GLU A 82 -7.37 -47.37 1.03
N PHE A 83 -6.76 -46.33 1.62
CA PHE A 83 -6.70 -46.15 3.08
C PHE A 83 -8.11 -46.04 3.70
N ILE A 84 -8.99 -45.25 3.09
CA ILE A 84 -10.40 -45.07 3.49
C ILE A 84 -11.16 -46.41 3.43
N SER A 85 -10.97 -47.19 2.36
CA SER A 85 -11.65 -48.47 2.17
C SER A 85 -11.11 -49.58 3.08
N LEU A 86 -9.83 -49.55 3.44
CA LEU A 86 -9.19 -50.54 4.31
C LEU A 86 -9.46 -50.32 5.81
N TYR A 87 -9.58 -49.07 6.28
CA TYR A 87 -9.63 -48.78 7.71
C TYR A 87 -11.03 -48.42 8.25
N PHE A 88 -11.91 -47.82 7.44
CA PHE A 88 -13.26 -47.43 7.89
C PHE A 88 -14.35 -48.45 7.55
N ASN A 89 -14.02 -49.52 6.82
CA ASN A 89 -14.90 -50.69 6.63
C ASN A 89 -14.66 -51.79 7.68
N ASN A 90 -13.58 -51.70 8.47
CA ASN A 90 -13.29 -52.65 9.53
C ASN A 90 -13.94 -52.16 10.85
N ASN A 91 -14.64 -53.07 11.54
CA ASN A 91 -15.28 -52.87 12.86
C ASN A 91 -14.24 -52.67 13.99
N GLU A 92 -13.24 -51.81 13.81
CA GLU A 92 -12.29 -51.45 14.87
C GLU A 92 -12.86 -50.34 15.79
N GLU A 93 -12.37 -50.29 17.03
CA GLU A 93 -12.74 -49.25 18.00
C GLU A 93 -12.38 -47.84 17.50
N SER A 94 -13.30 -46.88 17.69
CA SER A 94 -13.16 -45.49 17.24
C SER A 94 -11.89 -44.79 17.72
N THR A 95 -11.35 -45.17 18.88
CA THR A 95 -10.13 -44.61 19.46
C THR A 95 -8.88 -44.91 18.62
N ASN A 96 -8.79 -46.11 18.03
CA ASN A 96 -7.67 -46.49 17.16
C ASN A 96 -7.73 -45.70 15.85
N GLN A 97 -8.92 -45.57 15.26
CA GLN A 97 -9.15 -44.79 14.04
C GLN A 97 -8.76 -43.31 14.22
N GLN A 98 -9.06 -42.73 15.38
CA GLN A 98 -8.65 -41.36 15.73
C GLN A 98 -7.12 -41.23 15.84
N GLN A 99 -6.43 -42.15 16.54
CA GLN A 99 -4.97 -42.14 16.66
C GLN A 99 -4.28 -42.29 15.30
N TYR A 100 -4.79 -43.17 14.43
CA TYR A 100 -4.27 -43.33 13.07
C TYR A 100 -4.43 -42.06 12.23
N LEU A 101 -5.60 -41.41 12.26
CA LEU A 101 -5.79 -40.16 11.53
C LEU A 101 -4.89 -39.03 12.05
N ARG A 102 -4.69 -38.95 13.38
CA ARG A 102 -3.72 -38.06 14.02
C ARG A 102 -2.31 -38.30 13.51
N GLN A 103 -1.88 -39.56 13.51
CA GLN A 103 -0.53 -39.94 13.10
C GLN A 103 -0.32 -39.74 11.59
N PHE A 104 -1.33 -40.05 10.77
CA PHE A 104 -1.29 -39.82 9.34
C PHE A 104 -1.12 -38.34 8.99
N ILE A 105 -1.91 -37.45 9.61
CA ILE A 105 -1.78 -36.00 9.39
C ILE A 105 -0.44 -35.48 9.93
N LYS A 106 0.05 -36.02 11.05
CA LYS A 106 1.36 -35.67 11.62
C LYS A 106 2.53 -36.10 10.72
N GLU A 107 2.47 -37.31 10.16
CA GLU A 107 3.50 -37.85 9.26
C GLU A 107 3.43 -37.23 7.86
N ASN A 108 2.26 -36.74 7.46
CA ASN A 108 2.00 -36.10 6.17
C ASN A 108 1.64 -34.61 6.33
N ASN A 109 2.43 -33.87 7.11
CA ASN A 109 2.21 -32.46 7.52
C ASN A 109 2.27 -31.42 6.35
N LYS A 110 1.75 -31.74 5.16
CA LYS A 110 1.56 -30.80 4.05
C LYS A 110 0.13 -30.29 4.07
N ALA A 111 -0.07 -28.99 3.82
CA ALA A 111 -1.39 -28.34 3.74
C ALA A 111 -2.41 -29.06 2.83
N GLU A 112 -1.94 -29.81 1.84
CA GLU A 112 -2.74 -30.63 0.92
C GLU A 112 -3.55 -31.73 1.61
N TYR A 113 -3.03 -32.33 2.69
CA TYR A 113 -3.74 -33.38 3.43
C TYR A 113 -4.81 -32.81 4.37
N LEU A 114 -4.65 -31.55 4.79
CA LEU A 114 -5.67 -30.84 5.57
C LEU A 114 -6.95 -30.64 4.75
N ASN A 115 -6.80 -30.32 3.45
CA ASN A 115 -7.89 -30.18 2.50
C ASN A 115 -8.58 -31.49 2.13
N LEU A 116 -8.18 -32.63 2.69
CA LEU A 116 -8.87 -33.92 2.55
C LEU A 116 -9.66 -34.29 3.81
N LEU A 117 -9.46 -33.57 4.92
CA LEU A 117 -10.19 -33.84 6.17
C LEU A 117 -11.69 -33.56 6.04
N HIS A 118 -12.10 -32.68 5.13
CA HIS A 118 -13.50 -32.31 4.91
C HIS A 118 -14.38 -33.48 4.45
N GLU A 119 -13.78 -34.53 3.86
CA GLU A 119 -14.52 -35.74 3.48
C GLU A 119 -14.98 -36.54 4.70
N PHE A 120 -14.24 -36.47 5.81
CA PHE A 120 -14.55 -37.19 7.05
C PHE A 120 -15.59 -36.47 7.91
N PHE A 121 -15.96 -35.22 7.59
CA PHE A 121 -16.95 -34.45 8.35
C PHE A 121 -18.35 -35.06 8.28
N PHE A 122 -18.61 -35.91 7.29
CA PHE A 122 -19.90 -36.54 7.03
C PHE A 122 -19.82 -38.07 7.07
N SER A 123 -18.92 -38.62 7.90
CA SER A 123 -18.77 -40.06 8.11
C SER A 123 -20.02 -40.66 8.77
N SER A 124 -20.27 -41.95 8.53
CA SER A 124 -21.30 -42.71 9.26
C SER A 124 -21.00 -42.82 10.76
N ASN A 125 -19.72 -42.73 11.14
CA ASN A 125 -19.30 -42.66 12.54
C ASN A 125 -19.21 -41.18 12.98
N GLU A 126 -20.07 -40.82 13.93
CA GLU A 126 -20.15 -39.47 14.48
C GLU A 126 -18.88 -39.04 15.21
N GLU A 127 -18.22 -39.95 15.93
CA GLU A 127 -16.99 -39.63 16.67
C GLU A 127 -15.81 -39.33 15.74
N ILE A 128 -15.79 -39.96 14.56
CA ILE A 128 -14.83 -39.65 13.51
C ILE A 128 -15.13 -38.27 12.90
N SER A 129 -16.40 -37.96 12.67
CA SER A 129 -16.82 -36.66 12.14
C SER A 129 -16.43 -35.52 13.09
N LYS A 130 -16.76 -35.66 14.38
CA LYS A 130 -16.35 -34.70 15.43
C LYS A 130 -14.83 -34.53 15.46
N PHE A 131 -14.10 -35.62 15.48
CA PHE A 131 -12.65 -35.61 15.53
C PHE A 131 -12.03 -34.93 14.30
N ALA A 132 -12.48 -35.26 13.09
CA ALA A 132 -11.98 -34.67 11.85
C ALA A 132 -12.22 -33.16 11.81
N ILE A 133 -13.39 -32.70 12.25
CA ILE A 133 -13.71 -31.26 12.35
C ILE A 133 -12.76 -30.57 13.35
N LYS A 134 -12.60 -31.13 14.56
CA LYS A 134 -11.68 -30.56 15.55
C LYS A 134 -10.24 -30.54 15.06
N LEU A 135 -9.78 -31.62 14.42
CA LEU A 135 -8.43 -31.72 13.86
C LEU A 135 -8.22 -30.71 12.74
N PHE A 136 -9.21 -30.52 11.87
CA PHE A 136 -9.16 -29.55 10.79
C PHE A 136 -8.98 -28.12 11.32
N PHE A 137 -9.85 -27.68 12.23
CA PHE A 137 -9.76 -26.33 12.80
C PHE A 137 -8.52 -26.13 13.67
N SER A 138 -8.11 -27.15 14.43
CA SER A 138 -6.90 -27.08 15.25
C SER A 138 -5.63 -26.85 14.43
N LYS A 139 -5.50 -27.52 13.28
CA LYS A 139 -4.38 -27.31 12.36
C LYS A 139 -4.51 -26.03 11.56
N LEU A 140 -5.73 -25.66 11.14
CA LEU A 140 -5.96 -24.46 10.34
C LEU A 140 -5.62 -23.18 11.11
N PHE A 141 -6.00 -23.12 12.39
CA PHE A 141 -5.78 -21.99 13.29
C PHE A 141 -4.58 -22.16 14.25
N LEU A 142 -3.85 -23.27 14.17
CA LEU A 142 -2.74 -23.62 15.07
C LEU A 142 -3.13 -23.45 16.56
N ILE A 143 -4.24 -24.09 16.94
CA ILE A 143 -4.74 -24.19 18.33
C ILE A 143 -4.75 -25.64 18.78
N ASN A 144 -4.82 -25.89 20.08
CA ASN A 144 -5.03 -27.24 20.59
C ASN A 144 -6.40 -27.78 20.17
N GLU A 145 -6.46 -29.05 19.79
CA GLU A 145 -7.71 -29.70 19.38
C GLU A 145 -8.79 -29.67 20.46
N GLU A 146 -8.38 -29.77 21.73
CA GLU A 146 -9.27 -29.69 22.89
C GLU A 146 -9.98 -28.33 23.00
N ASN A 147 -9.43 -27.27 22.40
CA ASN A 147 -10.04 -25.95 22.40
C ASN A 147 -11.22 -25.84 21.41
N VAL A 148 -11.37 -26.81 20.50
CA VAL A 148 -12.53 -26.91 19.60
C VAL A 148 -13.62 -27.74 20.28
N ASN A 149 -14.56 -27.03 20.88
CA ASN A 149 -15.62 -27.62 21.68
C ASN A 149 -16.82 -27.99 20.80
N PHE A 150 -17.30 -29.23 20.96
CA PHE A 150 -18.58 -29.68 20.40
C PHE A 150 -19.69 -29.31 21.37
N TYR A 151 -20.79 -28.72 20.87
CA TYR A 151 -21.89 -28.26 21.72
C TYR A 151 -23.13 -29.12 21.57
N SER A 152 -23.61 -29.24 20.33
CA SER A 152 -24.88 -29.89 20.05
C SER A 152 -24.91 -30.41 18.62
N LYS A 153 -25.90 -31.25 18.37
CA LYS A 153 -26.23 -31.81 17.07
C LYS A 153 -27.75 -31.80 16.94
N ASN A 154 -28.26 -31.34 15.80
CA ASN A 154 -29.63 -31.60 15.39
C ASN A 154 -29.64 -32.70 14.32
N LYS A 155 -30.79 -33.00 13.71
CA LYS A 155 -30.90 -34.07 12.71
C LYS A 155 -29.91 -33.92 11.53
N ASP A 156 -29.64 -32.68 11.11
CA ASP A 156 -28.98 -32.37 9.84
C ASP A 156 -27.71 -31.51 9.99
N ALA A 157 -27.32 -31.12 11.20
CA ALA A 157 -26.19 -30.23 11.47
C ALA A 157 -25.51 -30.48 12.84
N MET A 158 -24.21 -30.17 12.90
CA MET A 158 -23.40 -30.19 14.12
C MET A 158 -22.85 -28.78 14.41
N PHE A 159 -22.77 -28.43 15.70
CA PHE A 159 -22.34 -27.12 16.15
C PHE A 159 -21.08 -27.20 17.03
N PHE A 160 -20.08 -26.39 16.68
CA PHE A 160 -18.82 -26.28 17.43
C PHE A 160 -18.50 -24.82 17.74
N LYS A 161 -17.69 -24.59 18.78
CA LYS A 161 -17.13 -23.28 19.11
C LYS A 161 -15.66 -23.42 19.49
N PHE A 162 -14.85 -22.44 19.13
CA PHE A 162 -13.55 -22.24 19.75
C PHE A 162 -13.26 -20.75 19.92
N GLU A 163 -12.30 -20.46 20.79
CA GLU A 163 -11.79 -19.11 21.02
C GLU A 163 -10.33 -19.07 20.63
N LEU A 164 -9.97 -18.09 19.80
CA LEU A 164 -8.58 -17.84 19.46
C LEU A 164 -7.93 -17.06 20.62
N ASN A 165 -6.85 -17.58 21.17
CA ASN A 165 -6.12 -16.98 22.29
C ASN A 165 -4.61 -16.91 21.99
N SER A 166 -3.82 -16.40 22.94
CA SER A 166 -2.37 -16.20 22.79
C SER A 166 -1.55 -17.45 22.47
N SER A 167 -2.12 -18.66 22.59
CA SER A 167 -1.46 -19.89 22.13
C SER A 167 -1.39 -20.01 20.61
N SER A 168 -2.27 -19.31 19.87
CA SER A 168 -2.23 -19.30 18.41
C SER A 168 -1.30 -18.20 17.87
N PRO A 169 -0.44 -18.51 16.88
CA PRO A 169 0.35 -17.51 16.15
C PRO A 169 -0.50 -16.51 15.35
N TYR A 170 -1.78 -16.83 15.13
CA TYR A 170 -2.73 -15.99 14.38
C TYR A 170 -3.61 -15.14 15.29
N PHE A 171 -3.47 -15.27 16.60
CA PHE A 171 -4.21 -14.43 17.53
C PHE A 171 -3.86 -12.96 17.33
N ASN A 172 -4.85 -12.08 17.37
CA ASN A 172 -4.66 -10.63 17.40
C ASN A 172 -5.78 -10.01 18.23
N CYS A 173 -5.43 -9.11 19.14
CA CYS A 173 -6.42 -8.36 19.92
C CYS A 173 -7.02 -7.28 19.01
N ARG A 174 -8.29 -7.43 18.61
CA ARG A 174 -8.98 -6.43 17.79
C ARG A 174 -9.56 -5.34 18.71
N LEU A 175 -9.42 -4.09 18.32
CA LEU A 175 -10.11 -2.98 18.97
C LEU A 175 -11.60 -3.04 18.58
N GLN A 176 -12.52 -2.92 19.56
CA GLN A 176 -13.93 -2.69 19.23
C GLN A 176 -14.03 -1.36 18.49
N GLN A 177 -14.45 -1.38 17.23
CA GLN A 177 -14.82 -0.14 16.53
C GLN A 177 -16.10 0.39 17.18
N GLN A 178 -15.99 1.47 17.95
CA GLN A 178 -17.15 2.18 18.49
C GLN A 178 -18.02 2.69 17.33
N GLN A 179 -19.33 2.48 17.45
CA GLN A 179 -20.31 3.14 16.59
C GLN A 179 -20.12 4.65 16.69
N THR A 180 -20.20 5.33 15.55
CA THR A 180 -20.16 6.79 15.42
C THR A 180 -20.93 7.49 16.55
N PRO A 181 -20.34 8.46 17.27
CA PRO A 181 -21.12 9.27 18.19
C PRO A 181 -22.08 10.13 17.36
N SER A 182 -23.37 9.94 17.61
CA SER A 182 -24.40 10.89 17.23
C SER A 182 -24.06 12.26 17.82
N ASN A 183 -24.04 13.29 16.97
CA ASN A 183 -23.97 14.69 17.37
C ASN A 183 -24.87 14.95 18.59
N ASN A 184 -24.28 15.45 19.69
CA ASN A 184 -24.91 16.43 20.58
C ASN A 184 -23.89 16.98 21.60
N GLU A 185 -23.67 18.29 21.46
CA GLU A 185 -23.31 19.32 22.45
C GLU A 185 -22.23 19.05 23.52
N GLU A 186 -21.15 19.83 23.39
CA GLU A 186 -20.15 20.12 24.41
C GLU A 186 -20.79 20.76 25.65
N THR A 187 -20.66 20.12 26.81
CA THR A 187 -20.49 20.85 28.07
C THR A 187 -19.40 20.20 28.90
N SER A 188 -18.43 21.03 29.27
CA SER A 188 -17.27 20.71 30.09
C SER A 188 -17.63 20.43 31.54
N SER A 189 -17.11 19.34 32.10
CA SER A 189 -16.74 19.32 33.52
C SER A 189 -15.61 18.33 33.76
N ASN A 190 -14.48 18.87 34.20
CA ASN A 190 -13.36 18.16 34.80
C ASN A 190 -13.84 17.23 35.92
N ASN A 191 -13.44 15.97 35.87
CA ASN A 191 -13.12 15.21 37.08
C ASN A 191 -12.01 14.21 36.77
N ASN A 192 -10.84 14.50 37.33
CA ASN A 192 -9.75 13.55 37.51
C ASN A 192 -10.23 12.46 38.48
N ASN A 193 -10.26 11.21 38.01
CA ASN A 193 -10.00 10.05 38.83
C ASN A 193 -9.25 9.02 37.98
N GLY A 194 -8.06 8.67 38.43
CA GLY A 194 -7.24 7.63 37.85
C GLY A 194 -7.86 6.26 38.15
N GLU A 195 -8.49 5.69 37.14
CA GLU A 195 -8.54 4.24 36.95
C GLU A 195 -8.06 4.00 35.52
N THR A 196 -6.87 3.40 35.41
CA THR A 196 -6.39 2.79 34.17
C THR A 196 -7.38 1.71 33.77
N GLU A 197 -8.33 2.06 32.89
CA GLU A 197 -9.15 1.07 32.19
C GLU A 197 -8.22 0.13 31.41
N ASN A 198 -8.01 -1.06 31.97
CA ASN A 198 -7.56 -2.22 31.22
C ASN A 198 -8.57 -2.42 30.08
N GLN A 199 -8.22 -1.94 28.87
CA GLN A 199 -8.91 -2.32 27.65
C GLN A 199 -8.76 -3.84 27.49
N ASN A 200 -9.77 -4.56 27.99
CA ASN A 200 -9.81 -6.00 28.05
C ASN A 200 -9.56 -6.62 26.66
N ASN A 201 -8.43 -7.33 26.52
CA ASN A 201 -8.16 -8.26 25.44
C ASN A 201 -9.28 -9.32 25.41
N LYS A 202 -10.35 -9.10 24.65
CA LYS A 202 -11.42 -10.10 24.49
C LYS A 202 -11.04 -11.11 23.42
N ALA A 203 -11.10 -12.39 23.77
CA ALA A 203 -11.06 -13.47 22.79
C ALA A 203 -12.32 -13.38 21.89
N PHE A 204 -12.14 -13.61 20.58
CA PHE A 204 -13.25 -13.65 19.62
C PHE A 204 -13.72 -15.09 19.45
N ASN A 205 -15.04 -15.26 19.39
CA ASN A 205 -15.65 -16.56 19.24
C ASN A 205 -15.77 -16.94 17.77
N TYR A 206 -15.43 -18.19 17.46
CA TYR A 206 -15.68 -18.80 16.18
C TYR A 206 -16.77 -19.85 16.36
N TYR A 207 -17.89 -19.65 15.69
CA TYR A 207 -19.02 -20.58 15.68
C TYR A 207 -19.00 -21.36 14.37
N ILE A 208 -18.94 -22.68 14.46
CA ILE A 208 -18.87 -23.56 13.29
C ILE A 208 -20.17 -24.35 13.20
N THR A 209 -20.82 -24.30 12.04
CA THR A 209 -22.02 -25.08 11.74
C THR A 209 -21.72 -25.99 10.55
N VAL A 210 -21.79 -27.31 10.76
CA VAL A 210 -21.55 -28.32 9.71
C VAL A 210 -22.88 -28.95 9.32
N ILE A 211 -23.34 -28.73 8.10
CA ILE A 211 -24.68 -29.07 7.57
C ILE A 211 -24.56 -30.22 6.56
N ASN A 212 -25.27 -31.32 6.83
CA ASN A 212 -25.27 -32.53 6.01
C ASN A 212 -26.30 -32.47 4.86
N ASN A 213 -27.42 -31.77 5.05
CA ASN A 213 -28.43 -31.55 4.02
C ASN A 213 -28.99 -30.12 4.13
N ILE A 214 -28.81 -29.31 3.09
CA ILE A 214 -29.24 -27.91 3.09
C ILE A 214 -30.75 -27.76 2.92
N ASP A 215 -31.38 -28.63 2.12
CA ASP A 215 -32.82 -28.54 1.81
C ASP A 215 -33.67 -28.75 3.08
N SER A 216 -33.27 -29.67 3.96
CA SER A 216 -33.94 -29.88 5.26
C SER A 216 -33.52 -28.88 6.34
N PHE A 217 -32.38 -28.22 6.18
CA PHE A 217 -31.93 -27.17 7.11
C PHE A 217 -32.76 -25.89 6.96
N ASP A 218 -33.19 -25.57 5.73
CA ASP A 218 -34.03 -24.40 5.39
C ASP A 218 -35.44 -24.50 6.01
N GLU A 219 -36.09 -25.67 5.95
CA GLU A 219 -37.47 -25.88 6.44
C GLU A 219 -37.66 -25.56 7.95
N ASN A 220 -36.60 -25.62 8.77
CA ASN A 220 -36.64 -25.42 10.23
C ASN A 220 -35.64 -24.36 10.73
N CYS A 221 -35.32 -23.37 9.89
CA CYS A 221 -34.25 -22.40 10.15
C CYS A 221 -34.26 -21.78 11.57
N ARG A 222 -35.41 -21.30 12.05
CA ARG A 222 -35.52 -20.68 13.37
C ARG A 222 -35.20 -21.64 14.51
N GLU A 223 -35.64 -22.89 14.44
CA GLU A 223 -35.32 -23.90 15.47
C GLU A 223 -33.85 -24.31 15.42
N ASN A 224 -33.28 -24.39 14.21
CA ASN A 224 -31.87 -24.71 13.99
C ASN A 224 -30.94 -23.64 14.57
N PHE A 225 -31.32 -22.36 14.49
CA PHE A 225 -30.58 -21.25 15.12
C PHE A 225 -31.00 -20.98 16.58
N ALA A 226 -32.20 -21.36 17.02
CA ALA A 226 -32.58 -21.31 18.44
C ALA A 226 -31.76 -22.30 19.29
N ALA A 227 -31.22 -23.36 18.69
CA ALA A 227 -30.22 -24.21 19.33
C ALA A 227 -28.91 -23.46 19.64
N LEU A 228 -28.55 -22.44 18.83
CA LEU A 228 -27.46 -21.51 19.17
C LEU A 228 -27.87 -20.60 20.33
N ASP A 229 -29.09 -20.06 20.33
CA ASP A 229 -29.60 -19.20 21.41
C ASP A 229 -29.68 -19.92 22.78
N ASN A 230 -30.10 -21.19 22.78
CA ASN A 230 -30.14 -22.08 23.95
C ASN A 230 -28.74 -22.55 24.45
N MET A 231 -27.62 -22.20 23.80
CA MET A 231 -26.25 -22.57 24.23
C MET A 231 -25.78 -21.85 25.52
N GLN A 232 -26.67 -21.36 26.40
CA GLN A 232 -26.34 -20.32 27.42
C GLN A 232 -25.66 -19.09 26.79
N ILE A 233 -25.97 -18.75 25.53
CA ILE A 233 -25.51 -17.49 24.92
C ILE A 233 -26.18 -16.28 25.60
N SER A 234 -27.28 -16.49 26.32
CA SER A 234 -27.98 -15.44 27.09
C SER A 234 -27.11 -14.75 28.17
N THR A 235 -25.99 -15.33 28.61
CA THR A 235 -25.02 -14.65 29.50
C THR A 235 -23.77 -14.13 28.78
N ALA A 236 -23.45 -14.65 27.59
CA ALA A 236 -22.33 -14.21 26.76
C ALA A 236 -22.85 -13.46 25.53
N LYS A 237 -23.05 -12.14 25.67
CA LYS A 237 -23.43 -11.24 24.56
C LYS A 237 -22.59 -11.54 23.32
N ILE A 238 -23.21 -12.08 22.26
CA ILE A 238 -22.58 -12.22 20.94
C ILE A 238 -22.03 -10.86 20.53
N ASN A 239 -20.75 -10.83 20.17
CA ASN A 239 -20.09 -9.60 19.78
C ASN A 239 -20.23 -9.41 18.26
N VAL A 240 -20.32 -8.17 17.81
CA VAL A 240 -20.33 -7.82 16.36
C VAL A 240 -19.17 -8.48 15.62
N GLU A 241 -18.04 -8.66 16.31
CA GLU A 241 -16.78 -9.17 15.77
C GLU A 241 -16.63 -10.70 15.84
N ASP A 242 -17.61 -11.43 16.39
CA ASP A 242 -17.63 -12.90 16.35
C ASP A 242 -17.80 -13.40 14.91
N THR A 243 -17.28 -14.59 14.62
CA THR A 243 -17.20 -15.15 13.26
C THR A 243 -18.00 -16.44 13.15
N PHE A 244 -18.86 -16.52 12.13
CA PHE A 244 -19.70 -17.69 11.84
C PHE A 244 -19.20 -18.40 10.59
N LEU A 245 -18.92 -19.70 10.73
CA LEU A 245 -18.35 -20.54 9.69
C LEU A 245 -19.32 -21.66 9.35
N PHE A 246 -19.75 -21.74 8.09
CA PHE A 246 -20.68 -22.75 7.61
C PHE A 246 -19.97 -23.76 6.71
N ILE A 247 -20.13 -25.05 6.99
CA ILE A 247 -19.62 -26.12 6.16
C ILE A 247 -20.80 -26.94 5.65
N ILE A 248 -20.96 -27.07 4.34
CA ILE A 248 -22.13 -27.73 3.75
C ILE A 248 -21.67 -28.91 2.91
N LYS A 249 -22.30 -30.06 3.09
CA LYS A 249 -22.13 -31.19 2.18
C LYS A 249 -22.74 -30.86 0.83
N TYR A 250 -21.89 -30.73 -0.19
CA TYR A 250 -22.34 -30.40 -1.53
C TYR A 250 -22.50 -31.68 -2.37
N ASN A 251 -23.73 -31.94 -2.81
CA ASN A 251 -24.02 -32.98 -3.77
C ASN A 251 -24.09 -32.33 -5.16
N GLU A 252 -23.14 -32.63 -6.04
CA GLU A 252 -23.14 -32.12 -7.41
C GLU A 252 -24.44 -32.53 -8.13
N LYS A 253 -25.37 -31.58 -8.29
CA LYS A 253 -26.50 -31.71 -9.24
C LYS A 253 -25.95 -31.45 -10.64
N GLN A 254 -26.34 -32.26 -11.63
CA GLN A 254 -25.89 -32.07 -13.02
C GLN A 254 -26.27 -30.65 -13.49
N ASN A 255 -25.26 -29.81 -13.78
CA ASN A 255 -25.32 -28.43 -14.30
C ASN A 255 -25.36 -27.25 -13.30
N GLU A 256 -25.15 -27.43 -11.99
CA GLU A 256 -25.01 -26.28 -11.07
C GLU A 256 -23.56 -25.77 -10.95
N ASN A 257 -23.38 -24.45 -11.01
CA ASN A 257 -22.09 -23.80 -10.72
C ASN A 257 -21.89 -23.70 -9.20
N CYS A 258 -20.88 -24.39 -8.67
CA CYS A 258 -20.55 -24.39 -7.23
C CYS A 258 -20.34 -22.97 -6.67
N GLU A 259 -19.76 -22.06 -7.45
CA GLU A 259 -19.48 -20.68 -7.01
C GLU A 259 -20.76 -19.87 -6.82
N GLU A 260 -21.70 -20.00 -7.76
CA GLU A 260 -23.01 -19.34 -7.69
C GLU A 260 -23.84 -19.89 -6.53
N CYS A 261 -23.82 -21.21 -6.33
CA CYS A 261 -24.49 -21.87 -5.21
C CYS A 261 -23.93 -21.38 -3.86
N ALA A 262 -22.61 -21.39 -3.69
CA ALA A 262 -21.95 -20.93 -2.46
C ALA A 262 -22.25 -19.46 -2.14
N LYS A 263 -22.30 -18.60 -3.17
CA LYS A 263 -22.63 -17.18 -3.03
C LYS A 263 -24.06 -16.98 -2.58
N ASN A 264 -25.03 -17.63 -3.24
CA ASN A 264 -26.44 -17.55 -2.88
C ASN A 264 -26.69 -18.01 -1.44
N LEU A 265 -26.04 -19.11 -1.03
CA LEU A 265 -26.13 -19.62 0.33
C LEU A 265 -25.54 -18.63 1.34
N LYS A 266 -24.37 -18.04 1.07
CA LYS A 266 -23.77 -17.03 1.96
C LYS A 266 -24.64 -15.79 2.11
N ASP A 267 -25.24 -15.29 1.03
CA ASP A 267 -26.16 -14.16 1.06
C ASP A 267 -27.41 -14.51 1.89
N TRP A 268 -27.94 -15.72 1.72
CA TRP A 268 -29.05 -16.23 2.52
C TRP A 268 -28.72 -16.34 4.01
N PHE A 269 -27.58 -16.94 4.40
CA PHE A 269 -27.15 -16.97 5.81
C PHE A 269 -26.99 -15.56 6.39
N THR A 270 -26.44 -14.64 5.59
CA THR A 270 -26.25 -13.24 5.99
C THR A 270 -27.57 -12.51 6.22
N ALA A 271 -28.62 -12.86 5.48
CA ALA A 271 -29.97 -12.34 5.68
C ALA A 271 -30.64 -13.00 6.90
N SER A 272 -30.58 -14.32 7.01
CA SER A 272 -31.22 -15.11 8.07
C SER A 272 -30.66 -14.86 9.47
N LEU A 273 -29.38 -14.47 9.59
CA LEU A 273 -28.74 -14.07 10.84
C LEU A 273 -29.01 -12.58 11.21
N GLY A 274 -29.89 -11.90 10.48
CA GLY A 274 -30.34 -10.53 10.78
C GLY A 274 -31.21 -10.42 12.05
N SER A 275 -31.70 -9.21 12.35
CA SER A 275 -32.29 -8.76 13.63
C SER A 275 -33.38 -9.61 14.30
N ASP A 276 -33.88 -10.65 13.62
CA ASP A 276 -34.92 -11.54 14.13
C ASP A 276 -34.39 -12.77 14.88
N VAL A 277 -33.07 -13.04 14.84
CA VAL A 277 -32.42 -14.20 15.50
C VAL A 277 -31.35 -13.77 16.50
N PHE A 278 -30.59 -12.71 16.22
CA PHE A 278 -29.57 -12.16 17.11
C PHE A 278 -29.81 -10.67 17.31
N ASP A 279 -29.58 -10.18 18.53
CA ASP A 279 -29.64 -8.73 18.87
C ASP A 279 -28.69 -7.87 18.01
N VAL A 280 -27.67 -8.50 17.42
CA VAL A 280 -26.63 -7.86 16.62
C VAL A 280 -26.36 -8.70 15.38
N LYS A 281 -26.44 -8.08 14.19
CA LYS A 281 -26.08 -8.75 12.94
C LYS A 281 -24.58 -9.11 12.95
N PRO A 282 -24.20 -10.38 12.78
CA PRO A 282 -22.79 -10.77 12.75
C PRO A 282 -22.09 -10.13 11.55
N ARG A 283 -20.91 -9.57 11.80
CA ARG A 283 -20.15 -8.86 10.77
C ARG A 283 -19.44 -9.83 9.82
N TYR A 284 -19.15 -11.05 10.25
CA TYR A 284 -18.34 -12.01 9.49
C TYR A 284 -19.00 -13.38 9.41
N ILE A 285 -19.30 -13.77 8.18
CA ILE A 285 -19.85 -15.08 7.82
C ILE A 285 -19.02 -15.60 6.65
N ASP A 286 -18.50 -16.81 6.78
CA ASP A 286 -17.84 -17.52 5.68
C ASP A 286 -18.40 -18.93 5.53
N LEU A 287 -18.31 -19.45 4.31
CA LEU A 287 -18.89 -20.73 3.92
C LEU A 287 -17.93 -21.56 3.08
N MET A 288 -17.92 -22.87 3.36
CA MET A 288 -17.19 -23.92 2.63
C MET A 288 -18.17 -24.99 2.15
N LEU A 289 -18.15 -25.29 0.86
CA LEU A 289 -18.80 -26.45 0.28
C LEU A 289 -17.83 -27.64 0.28
N SER A 290 -18.23 -28.71 0.97
CA SER A 290 -17.50 -29.96 0.99
C SER A 290 -17.86 -30.78 -0.25
N THR A 291 -16.90 -30.92 -1.16
CA THR A 291 -17.02 -31.67 -2.41
C THR A 291 -16.30 -33.01 -2.31
N LYS A 292 -16.91 -34.08 -2.83
CA LYS A 292 -16.33 -35.43 -2.80
C LYS A 292 -15.18 -35.57 -3.81
N LEU A 293 -14.03 -36.09 -3.38
CA LEU A 293 -12.82 -36.35 -4.18
C LEU A 293 -12.24 -35.11 -4.89
N LYS A 294 -12.61 -33.91 -4.43
CA LYS A 294 -12.16 -32.61 -4.95
C LYS A 294 -11.84 -31.68 -3.78
N GLN A 295 -11.06 -30.63 -4.03
CA GLN A 295 -10.78 -29.62 -3.01
C GLN A 295 -12.08 -28.94 -2.58
N PRO A 296 -12.26 -28.67 -1.27
CA PRO A 296 -13.42 -27.94 -0.80
C PRO A 296 -13.47 -26.55 -1.46
N PHE A 297 -14.67 -26.13 -1.82
CA PHE A 297 -14.89 -24.81 -2.41
C PHE A 297 -15.20 -23.81 -1.30
N TYR A 298 -14.48 -22.70 -1.24
CA TYR A 298 -14.71 -21.64 -0.27
C TYR A 298 -15.36 -20.44 -0.96
N THR A 299 -16.24 -19.74 -0.24
CA THR A 299 -16.84 -18.48 -0.72
C THR A 299 -15.85 -17.34 -0.88
N THR A 300 -14.71 -17.43 -0.19
CA THR A 300 -13.51 -16.64 -0.45
C THR A 300 -12.51 -17.55 -1.17
N THR A 301 -11.60 -17.04 -2.00
CA THR A 301 -10.60 -17.89 -2.69
C THR A 301 -9.63 -18.61 -1.74
N LEU A 302 -9.73 -18.38 -0.43
CA LEU A 302 -8.88 -18.95 0.60
C LEU A 302 -9.71 -19.62 1.70
N ASP A 303 -9.03 -20.39 2.55
CA ASP A 303 -9.64 -21.12 3.67
C ASP A 303 -10.14 -20.19 4.81
N PHE A 304 -10.87 -20.76 5.78
CA PHE A 304 -11.45 -20.01 6.90
C PHE A 304 -10.45 -19.23 7.77
N SER A 305 -9.16 -19.56 7.73
CA SER A 305 -8.14 -18.85 8.52
C SER A 305 -7.59 -17.62 7.81
N ALA A 306 -7.87 -17.44 6.52
CA ALA A 306 -7.33 -16.34 5.71
C ALA A 306 -7.58 -14.98 6.35
N ARG A 307 -8.75 -14.79 6.98
CA ARG A 307 -9.10 -13.56 7.69
C ARG A 307 -8.09 -13.18 8.76
N GLU A 308 -7.69 -14.13 9.60
CA GLU A 308 -6.73 -13.89 10.68
C GLU A 308 -5.30 -13.85 10.15
N LYS A 309 -4.94 -14.82 9.29
CA LYS A 309 -3.59 -14.93 8.71
C LYS A 309 -3.20 -13.70 7.88
N LEU A 310 -4.16 -13.13 7.14
CA LEU A 310 -3.95 -11.98 6.26
C LEU A 310 -4.42 -10.65 6.85
N GLU A 311 -4.84 -10.67 8.12
CA GLU A 311 -5.27 -9.50 8.89
C GLU A 311 -6.35 -8.67 8.17
N LEU A 312 -7.34 -9.34 7.57
CA LEU A 312 -8.38 -8.67 6.76
C LEU A 312 -9.23 -7.69 7.57
N TYR A 313 -9.27 -7.85 8.91
CA TYR A 313 -9.90 -6.90 9.82
C TYR A 313 -9.22 -5.52 9.86
N ARG A 314 -7.98 -5.40 9.35
CA ARG A 314 -7.28 -4.10 9.21
C ARG A 314 -7.65 -3.36 7.92
N LEU A 315 -8.38 -3.99 6.99
CA LEU A 315 -8.83 -3.29 5.79
C LEU A 315 -9.80 -2.16 6.17
N PRO A 316 -9.79 -1.02 5.44
CA PRO A 316 -10.75 0.05 5.70
C PRO A 316 -12.18 -0.45 5.54
N LEU A 317 -13.10 0.14 6.31
CA LEU A 317 -14.52 -0.20 6.23
C LEU A 317 -15.06 0.06 4.82
N GLY A 318 -15.79 -0.89 4.25
CA GLY A 318 -16.36 -0.78 2.90
C GLY A 318 -15.38 -1.09 1.76
N ALA A 319 -14.21 -1.69 2.06
CA ALA A 319 -13.31 -2.17 1.02
C ALA A 319 -13.98 -3.21 0.11
N GLU A 320 -13.95 -2.95 -1.19
CA GLU A 320 -14.53 -3.80 -2.22
C GLU A 320 -13.55 -4.93 -2.59
N ASN A 321 -14.03 -6.17 -2.63
CA ASN A 321 -13.22 -7.30 -3.06
C ASN A 321 -13.15 -7.35 -4.61
N LEU A 322 -11.96 -7.19 -5.16
CA LEU A 322 -11.66 -7.26 -6.60
C LEU A 322 -10.93 -8.57 -6.99
N THR A 323 -10.84 -9.52 -6.07
CA THR A 323 -10.09 -10.77 -6.26
C THR A 323 -10.66 -11.56 -7.43
N HIS A 324 -9.81 -11.88 -8.40
CA HIS A 324 -10.14 -12.83 -9.45
C HIS A 324 -10.06 -14.27 -8.90
N PRO A 325 -10.94 -15.22 -9.28
CA PRO A 325 -10.91 -16.59 -8.78
C PRO A 325 -9.56 -17.31 -8.99
N ASP A 326 -8.90 -17.03 -10.12
CA ASP A 326 -7.58 -17.59 -10.45
C ASP A 326 -6.40 -16.85 -9.80
N SER A 327 -6.64 -15.78 -9.04
CA SER A 327 -5.58 -15.01 -8.38
C SER A 327 -5.14 -15.72 -7.09
N PRO A 328 -3.83 -15.95 -6.88
CA PRO A 328 -3.31 -16.40 -5.59
C PRO A 328 -3.25 -15.28 -4.54
N TYR A 329 -3.65 -14.06 -4.91
CA TYR A 329 -3.72 -12.89 -4.05
C TYR A 329 -5.17 -12.49 -3.79
N LEU A 330 -5.47 -12.05 -2.57
CA LEU A 330 -6.68 -11.29 -2.30
C LEU A 330 -6.45 -9.82 -2.63
N ILE A 331 -7.35 -9.22 -3.38
CA ILE A 331 -7.25 -7.85 -3.87
C ILE A 331 -8.48 -7.09 -3.40
N PHE A 332 -8.25 -5.96 -2.73
CA PHE A 332 -9.30 -5.09 -2.26
C PHE A 332 -9.09 -3.66 -2.74
N ARG A 333 -10.17 -2.92 -2.97
CA ARG A 333 -10.16 -1.52 -3.35
C ARG A 333 -10.92 -0.66 -2.34
N THR A 334 -10.38 0.51 -2.05
CA THR A 334 -11.10 1.60 -1.39
C THR A 334 -11.04 2.85 -2.27
N ASN A 335 -12.00 3.76 -2.11
CA ASN A 335 -12.02 5.05 -2.79
C ASN A 335 -12.19 6.18 -1.76
N ASP A 336 -11.18 7.05 -1.71
CA ASP A 336 -11.07 8.16 -0.78
C ASP A 336 -11.12 9.48 -1.59
N HIS A 337 -12.33 10.02 -1.79
CA HIS A 337 -12.56 11.30 -2.47
C HIS A 337 -11.83 11.45 -3.83
N GLY A 338 -11.89 10.39 -4.65
CA GLY A 338 -11.33 10.36 -6.01
C GLY A 338 -9.90 9.80 -6.12
N LEU A 339 -9.28 9.42 -5.00
CA LEU A 339 -8.10 8.55 -5.00
C LEU A 339 -8.54 7.13 -4.64
N SER A 340 -8.17 6.16 -5.46
CA SER A 340 -8.39 4.75 -5.17
C SER A 340 -7.11 4.11 -4.63
N ARG A 341 -7.26 3.24 -3.63
CA ARG A 341 -6.16 2.47 -3.03
C ARG A 341 -6.43 0.98 -3.23
N ILE A 342 -5.44 0.25 -3.74
CA ILE A 342 -5.47 -1.21 -3.85
C ILE A 342 -4.70 -1.82 -2.68
N PHE A 343 -5.31 -2.79 -2.02
CA PHE A 343 -4.69 -3.63 -1.00
C PHE A 343 -4.54 -5.04 -1.56
N VAL A 344 -3.31 -5.55 -1.58
CA VAL A 344 -3.01 -6.92 -1.98
C VAL A 344 -2.59 -7.73 -0.75
N ARG A 345 -3.23 -8.87 -0.51
CA ARG A 345 -2.91 -9.79 0.60
C ARG A 345 -2.55 -11.16 0.03
N CYS A 346 -1.46 -11.76 0.49
CA CYS A 346 -1.13 -13.15 0.17
C CYS A 346 -0.42 -13.86 1.31
N SER A 347 -0.54 -15.19 1.34
CA SER A 347 0.25 -16.04 2.23
C SER A 347 1.20 -16.95 1.46
N LEU A 348 2.35 -17.25 2.06
CA LEU A 348 3.30 -18.24 1.59
C LEU A 348 3.27 -19.45 2.52
N LYS A 349 2.72 -20.57 2.02
CA LYS A 349 2.62 -21.86 2.71
C LYS A 349 3.86 -22.74 2.43
N ASN A 350 4.15 -23.70 3.33
CA ASN A 350 5.18 -24.74 3.16
C ASN A 350 6.60 -24.20 2.87
N ILE A 351 6.99 -23.13 3.55
CA ILE A 351 8.27 -22.46 3.33
C ILE A 351 9.49 -23.37 3.59
N SER A 352 9.39 -24.39 4.47
CA SER A 352 10.48 -25.36 4.68
C SER A 352 10.77 -26.22 3.46
N SER A 353 9.74 -26.58 2.69
CA SER A 353 9.91 -27.39 1.48
C SER A 353 10.66 -26.61 0.40
N ILE A 354 10.45 -25.29 0.36
CA ILE A 354 11.14 -24.40 -0.57
C ILE A 354 12.63 -24.37 -0.22
N THR A 355 12.98 -24.13 1.04
CA THR A 355 14.39 -24.06 1.49
C THR A 355 15.13 -25.39 1.39
N THR A 356 14.46 -26.52 1.65
CA THR A 356 15.10 -27.83 1.74
C THR A 356 15.31 -28.54 0.40
N ILE A 357 14.44 -28.33 -0.61
CA ILE A 357 14.54 -29.02 -1.92
C ILE A 357 15.79 -28.57 -2.70
N HIS A 358 16.21 -27.31 -2.54
CA HIS A 358 17.34 -26.73 -3.29
C HIS A 358 18.71 -27.04 -2.70
N GLU A 359 18.81 -27.40 -1.42
CA GLU A 359 20.07 -27.82 -0.78
C GLU A 359 20.68 -29.06 -1.47
N ARG A 360 19.85 -29.92 -2.10
CA ARG A 360 20.31 -31.17 -2.72
C ARG A 360 20.93 -30.99 -4.10
N PHE A 361 20.68 -29.88 -4.80
CA PHE A 361 21.02 -29.75 -6.23
C PHE A 361 21.63 -28.39 -6.65
N SER A 362 21.77 -27.39 -5.75
CA SER A 362 22.33 -26.08 -6.10
C SER A 362 23.16 -25.45 -4.97
N GLN A 363 24.27 -24.76 -5.33
CA GLN A 363 25.14 -23.98 -4.42
C GLN A 363 24.49 -22.68 -3.87
N ILE A 364 23.16 -22.54 -3.95
CA ILE A 364 22.45 -21.33 -3.55
C ILE A 364 22.08 -21.45 -2.07
N ASP A 365 22.41 -20.44 -1.27
CA ASP A 365 22.11 -20.42 0.16
C ASP A 365 20.62 -20.16 0.43
N GLU A 366 20.14 -20.59 1.60
CA GLU A 366 18.73 -20.43 2.01
C GLU A 366 18.29 -18.95 1.99
N SER A 367 19.20 -18.04 2.35
CA SER A 367 18.93 -16.60 2.39
C SER A 367 18.54 -16.06 1.00
N THR A 368 19.32 -16.41 -0.03
CA THR A 368 19.03 -16.02 -1.42
C THR A 368 17.71 -16.62 -1.91
N LEU A 369 17.38 -17.83 -1.49
CA LEU A 369 16.12 -18.45 -1.90
C LEU A 369 14.91 -17.75 -1.28
N LEU A 370 14.97 -17.43 0.02
CA LEU A 370 13.95 -16.62 0.68
C LEU A 370 13.81 -15.27 -0.02
N GLN A 371 14.93 -14.60 -0.30
CA GLN A 371 14.94 -13.33 -1.04
C GLN A 371 14.23 -13.43 -2.38
N ASN A 372 14.55 -14.44 -3.18
CA ASN A 372 13.93 -14.65 -4.48
C ASN A 372 12.44 -14.93 -4.35
N LYS A 373 12.00 -15.67 -3.32
CA LYS A 373 10.58 -15.96 -3.13
C LYS A 373 9.77 -14.74 -2.71
N ILE A 374 10.30 -13.92 -1.81
CA ILE A 374 9.69 -12.64 -1.45
C ILE A 374 9.64 -11.71 -2.67
N PHE A 375 10.72 -11.65 -3.46
CA PHE A 375 10.75 -10.87 -4.70
C PHE A 375 9.67 -11.32 -5.69
N GLU A 376 9.48 -12.63 -5.87
CA GLU A 376 8.42 -13.18 -6.72
C GLU A 376 7.02 -12.79 -6.24
N LEU A 377 6.77 -12.86 -4.93
CA LEU A 377 5.48 -12.49 -4.35
C LEU A 377 5.18 -11.00 -4.55
N LEU A 378 6.18 -10.14 -4.37
CA LEU A 378 6.07 -8.70 -4.58
C LEU A 378 5.87 -8.33 -6.07
N ASP A 379 6.59 -9.00 -6.99
CA ASP A 379 6.41 -8.78 -8.44
C ASP A 379 5.01 -9.24 -8.90
N GLY A 380 4.49 -10.34 -8.37
CA GLY A 380 3.12 -10.78 -8.63
C GLY A 380 2.07 -9.80 -8.08
N ALA A 381 2.25 -9.32 -6.85
CA ALA A 381 1.38 -8.30 -6.25
C ALA A 381 1.37 -6.98 -7.05
N CYS A 382 2.55 -6.54 -7.53
CA CYS A 382 2.69 -5.42 -8.46
C CYS A 382 1.90 -5.67 -9.76
N GLY A 383 1.96 -6.89 -10.28
CA GLY A 383 1.19 -7.34 -11.43
C GLY A 383 -0.33 -7.25 -11.20
N GLU A 384 -0.82 -7.73 -10.06
CA GLU A 384 -2.24 -7.68 -9.69
C GLU A 384 -2.76 -6.24 -9.56
N ILE A 385 -1.98 -5.36 -8.93
CA ILE A 385 -2.31 -3.92 -8.87
C ILE A 385 -2.45 -3.36 -10.27
N ARG A 386 -1.48 -3.64 -11.16
CA ARG A 386 -1.52 -3.13 -12.54
C ARG A 386 -2.74 -3.62 -13.31
N VAL A 387 -3.07 -4.91 -13.19
CA VAL A 387 -4.25 -5.49 -13.85
C VAL A 387 -5.53 -4.89 -13.31
N SER A 388 -5.63 -4.70 -11.99
CA SER A 388 -6.79 -4.12 -11.32
C SER A 388 -7.00 -2.66 -11.71
N CYS A 389 -5.94 -1.85 -11.71
CA CYS A 389 -6.00 -0.46 -12.16
C CYS A 389 -6.43 -0.34 -13.62
N ALA A 390 -5.97 -1.24 -14.49
CA ALA A 390 -6.33 -1.24 -15.90
C ALA A 390 -7.76 -1.74 -16.18
N ALA A 391 -8.31 -2.58 -15.31
CA ALA A 391 -9.69 -3.07 -15.41
C ALA A 391 -10.72 -2.02 -14.94
N ASP A 392 -10.30 -1.08 -14.10
CA ASP A 392 -11.18 -0.05 -13.57
C ASP A 392 -11.60 0.96 -14.65
N LYS A 393 -12.92 1.06 -14.86
CA LYS A 393 -13.53 2.00 -15.80
C LYS A 393 -13.83 3.37 -15.18
N SER A 394 -13.71 3.50 -13.86
CA SER A 394 -14.11 4.71 -13.13
C SER A 394 -13.16 5.90 -13.35
N ARG A 395 -12.04 5.72 -14.07
CA ARG A 395 -10.96 6.70 -14.26
C ARG A 395 -10.42 7.24 -12.92
N SER A 396 -10.50 6.43 -11.87
CA SER A 396 -9.94 6.80 -10.57
C SER A 396 -8.43 6.89 -10.64
N THR A 397 -7.84 7.82 -9.89
CA THR A 397 -6.39 7.87 -9.72
C THR A 397 -5.99 6.87 -8.65
N PHE A 398 -5.13 5.91 -8.99
CA PHE A 398 -4.64 4.91 -8.04
C PHE A 398 -3.34 5.36 -7.39
N ASP A 399 -3.33 5.41 -6.06
CA ASP A 399 -2.16 5.82 -5.28
C ASP A 399 -2.17 5.18 -3.88
N CYS A 400 -1.03 5.24 -3.19
CA CYS A 400 -0.85 4.70 -1.84
C CYS A 400 -1.15 3.19 -1.70
N ASN A 401 -0.94 2.40 -2.75
CA ASN A 401 -1.22 0.97 -2.75
C ASN A 401 -0.45 0.25 -1.62
N HIS A 402 -1.02 -0.87 -1.16
CA HIS A 402 -0.52 -1.65 -0.03
C HIS A 402 -0.33 -3.11 -0.41
N VAL A 403 0.75 -3.72 0.08
CA VAL A 403 0.97 -5.16 -0.04
C VAL A 403 1.23 -5.76 1.33
N PHE A 404 0.54 -6.85 1.65
CA PHE A 404 0.76 -7.64 2.86
C PHE A 404 1.11 -9.07 2.48
N ILE A 405 2.20 -9.57 3.05
CA ILE A 405 2.67 -10.93 2.87
C ILE A 405 2.75 -11.61 4.22
N ARG A 406 2.06 -12.74 4.38
CA ARG A 406 2.20 -13.63 5.54
C ARG A 406 3.08 -14.83 5.16
N LEU A 407 4.18 -15.04 5.87
CA LEU A 407 4.90 -16.32 5.82
C LEU A 407 4.27 -17.21 6.88
N GLU A 408 3.54 -18.25 6.45
CA GLU A 408 2.84 -19.11 7.41
C GLU A 408 3.85 -19.92 8.22
N TYR A 409 3.57 -20.06 9.53
CA TYR A 409 4.41 -20.85 10.42
C TYR A 409 4.55 -22.30 9.93
N ASP A 410 5.79 -22.78 9.93
CA ASP A 410 6.16 -24.14 9.54
C ASP A 410 6.96 -24.77 10.67
N THR A 411 6.54 -25.94 11.14
CA THR A 411 7.14 -26.63 12.29
C THR A 411 8.61 -26.97 12.07
N GLU A 412 9.04 -27.19 10.83
CA GLU A 412 10.45 -27.45 10.51
C GLU A 412 11.29 -26.18 10.53
N ILE A 413 10.68 -25.01 10.29
CA ILE A 413 11.34 -23.71 10.40
C ILE A 413 11.38 -23.23 11.83
N GLY A 414 10.34 -23.50 12.63
CA GLY A 414 10.33 -23.17 14.05
C GLY A 414 11.49 -23.80 14.84
N LYS A 415 12.10 -24.86 14.30
CA LYS A 415 13.31 -25.52 14.85
C LYS A 415 14.63 -24.92 14.36
N ARG A 416 14.62 -24.06 13.34
CA ARG A 416 15.80 -23.43 12.72
C ARG A 416 16.04 -22.03 13.29
N ASN A 417 17.26 -21.52 13.13
CA ASN A 417 17.56 -20.13 13.45
C ASN A 417 17.01 -19.21 12.33
N THR A 418 16.12 -18.28 12.68
CA THR A 418 15.50 -17.29 11.79
C THR A 418 16.08 -15.87 11.91
N ASP A 419 17.18 -15.67 12.63
CA ASP A 419 17.81 -14.36 12.86
C ASP A 419 18.19 -13.63 11.56
N TYR A 420 18.48 -14.37 10.48
CA TYR A 420 18.85 -13.80 9.17
C TYR A 420 17.65 -13.37 8.31
N TRP A 421 16.42 -13.71 8.71
CA TRP A 421 15.21 -13.47 7.91
C TRP A 421 14.89 -11.99 7.74
N PRO A 422 14.92 -11.14 8.79
CA PRO A 422 14.59 -9.72 8.64
C PRO A 422 15.47 -9.04 7.59
N ARG A 423 16.78 -9.29 7.64
CA ARG A 423 17.74 -8.76 6.67
C ARG A 423 17.49 -9.28 5.25
N SER A 424 17.20 -10.57 5.11
CA SER A 424 16.90 -11.17 3.79
C SER A 424 15.64 -10.57 3.19
N ILE A 425 14.58 -10.41 3.98
CA ILE A 425 13.32 -9.80 3.54
C ILE A 425 13.54 -8.32 3.18
N GLU A 426 14.30 -7.58 3.98
CA GLU A 426 14.69 -6.19 3.69
C GLU A 426 15.43 -6.07 2.35
N GLU A 427 16.42 -6.93 2.09
CA GLU A 427 17.17 -6.96 0.83
C GLU A 427 16.26 -7.28 -0.37
N ALA A 428 15.30 -8.19 -0.20
CA ALA A 428 14.31 -8.51 -1.23
C ALA A 428 13.38 -7.32 -1.56
N ILE A 429 12.91 -6.61 -0.52
CA ILE A 429 12.08 -5.41 -0.68
C ILE A 429 12.89 -4.30 -1.39
N LYS A 430 14.13 -4.05 -0.96
CA LYS A 430 15.04 -3.08 -1.61
C LYS A 430 15.25 -3.39 -3.09
N ARG A 431 15.41 -4.68 -3.44
CA ARG A 431 15.53 -5.12 -4.84
C ARG A 431 14.25 -4.87 -5.66
N CYS A 432 13.08 -4.83 -5.01
CA CYS A 432 11.79 -4.55 -5.64
C CYS A 432 11.44 -3.06 -5.71
N GLU A 433 12.17 -2.18 -5.03
CA GLU A 433 11.76 -0.80 -4.77
C GLU A 433 11.33 -0.02 -6.01
N LYS A 434 12.09 -0.14 -7.11
CA LYS A 434 11.74 0.57 -8.36
C LYS A 434 10.35 0.16 -8.88
N TYR A 435 9.95 -1.10 -8.68
CA TYR A 435 8.65 -1.60 -9.09
C TYR A 435 7.58 -1.09 -8.12
N LEU A 436 7.85 -1.12 -6.81
CA LEU A 436 6.95 -0.57 -5.80
C LEU A 436 6.56 0.89 -6.11
N ILE A 437 7.56 1.74 -6.40
CA ILE A 437 7.35 3.15 -6.77
C ILE A 437 6.50 3.28 -8.04
N LYS A 438 6.80 2.49 -9.08
CA LYS A 438 6.05 2.53 -10.35
C LYS A 438 4.60 2.07 -10.20
N HIS A 439 4.34 1.12 -9.30
CA HIS A 439 3.01 0.63 -8.98
C HIS A 439 2.33 1.43 -7.86
N ARG A 440 2.92 2.57 -7.45
CA ARG A 440 2.40 3.46 -6.41
C ARG A 440 2.17 2.75 -5.07
N ILE A 441 3.01 1.76 -4.75
CA ILE A 441 2.97 1.05 -3.47
C ILE A 441 3.76 1.88 -2.46
N THR A 442 3.06 2.44 -1.48
CA THR A 442 3.68 3.25 -0.42
C THR A 442 3.97 2.45 0.83
N GLU A 443 3.40 1.25 0.96
CA GLU A 443 3.52 0.42 2.16
C GLU A 443 3.57 -1.07 1.80
N VAL A 444 4.56 -1.78 2.32
CA VAL A 444 4.67 -3.25 2.24
C VAL A 444 4.88 -3.79 3.65
N GLU A 445 4.09 -4.79 4.04
CA GLU A 445 4.23 -5.49 5.31
C GLU A 445 4.52 -6.97 5.05
N VAL A 446 5.56 -7.51 5.71
CA VAL A 446 5.89 -8.94 5.70
C VAL A 446 5.88 -9.44 7.14
N ASN A 447 4.99 -10.38 7.45
CA ASN A 447 4.85 -10.97 8.77
C ASN A 447 5.28 -12.43 8.76
N TYR A 448 5.99 -12.86 9.80
CA TYR A 448 6.27 -14.26 10.09
C TYR A 448 6.32 -14.52 11.59
N GLU A 449 6.20 -15.79 11.96
CA GLU A 449 6.22 -16.23 13.36
C GLU A 449 7.45 -17.07 13.65
N GLN A 450 7.98 -16.91 14.85
CA GLN A 450 9.07 -17.71 15.40
C GLN A 450 8.74 -18.15 16.82
N LEU A 451 9.36 -19.23 17.29
CA LEU A 451 9.24 -19.66 18.67
C LEU A 451 10.09 -18.74 19.55
N ARG A 452 9.53 -18.28 20.68
CA ARG A 452 10.28 -17.51 21.68
C ARG A 452 11.37 -18.42 22.28
N PRO A 453 12.66 -18.04 22.26
CA PRO A 453 13.71 -18.80 22.91
C PRO A 453 13.43 -18.90 24.42
N SER A 454 13.46 -20.12 24.98
CA SER A 454 13.31 -20.29 26.42
C SER A 454 14.51 -19.67 27.14
N THR A 455 14.27 -18.72 28.06
CA THR A 455 15.31 -18.09 28.88
C THR A 455 15.88 -19.03 29.95
N THR A 456 15.35 -20.25 30.09
CA THR A 456 15.90 -21.28 30.98
C THR A 456 16.84 -22.21 30.23
N ASN A 457 18.12 -22.21 30.65
CA ASN A 457 19.14 -23.20 30.29
C ASN A 457 18.77 -24.61 30.83
N THR A 458 17.67 -25.18 30.36
CA THR A 458 17.33 -26.57 30.61
C THR A 458 17.47 -27.33 29.30
N ASN A 459 18.55 -28.11 29.20
CA ASN A 459 18.80 -29.10 28.15
C ASN A 459 17.72 -30.20 28.19
N SER A 460 16.49 -29.87 27.82
CA SER A 460 15.39 -30.82 27.64
C SER A 460 14.75 -30.56 26.29
N ASN A 461 15.13 -31.37 25.30
CA ASN A 461 14.61 -31.36 23.92
C ASN A 461 13.11 -31.72 23.80
N ASN A 462 12.33 -31.65 24.88
CA ASN A 462 10.90 -31.97 24.92
C ASN A 462 10.17 -30.93 25.79
N ILE A 463 10.05 -29.70 25.30
CA ILE A 463 8.98 -28.82 25.75
C ILE A 463 7.69 -29.39 25.14
N ALA A 464 6.71 -29.75 25.95
CA ALA A 464 5.41 -30.19 25.45
C ALA A 464 4.83 -29.12 24.51
N GLU A 465 4.23 -29.52 23.38
CA GLU A 465 3.61 -28.61 22.39
C GLU A 465 2.67 -27.57 23.04
N SER A 466 2.13 -27.89 24.22
CA SER A 466 1.26 -27.04 25.04
C SER A 466 1.91 -25.82 25.73
N GLN A 467 3.23 -25.61 25.66
CA GLN A 467 3.93 -24.47 26.31
C GLN A 467 4.70 -23.55 25.35
N GLN A 468 4.58 -23.76 24.04
CA GLN A 468 5.26 -22.95 23.03
C GLN A 468 4.66 -21.54 22.93
N HIS A 469 5.47 -20.52 23.17
CA HIS A 469 5.07 -19.11 23.00
C HIS A 469 5.56 -18.62 21.64
N PHE A 470 4.65 -18.13 20.81
CA PHE A 470 4.96 -17.54 19.52
C PHE A 470 5.32 -16.07 19.65
N GLU A 471 6.29 -15.65 18.86
CA GLU A 471 6.62 -14.25 18.63
C GLU A 471 6.37 -13.93 17.15
N THR A 472 5.69 -12.82 16.88
CA THR A 472 5.47 -12.33 15.52
C THR A 472 6.45 -11.21 15.21
N ILE A 473 7.16 -11.38 14.09
CA ILE A 473 8.03 -10.37 13.50
C ILE A 473 7.31 -9.74 12.32
N ARG A 474 7.30 -8.41 12.27
CA ARG A 474 6.68 -7.60 11.21
C ARG A 474 7.72 -6.66 10.61
N ILE A 475 8.03 -6.86 9.34
CA ILE A 475 8.88 -5.96 8.57
C ILE A 475 7.99 -5.03 7.77
N VAL A 476 8.17 -3.72 7.93
CA VAL A 476 7.35 -2.69 7.29
C VAL A 476 8.23 -1.80 6.43
N TYR A 477 7.97 -1.77 5.14
CA TYR A 477 8.46 -0.76 4.21
C TYR A 477 7.44 0.35 4.09
N MET A 478 7.88 1.59 4.16
CA MET A 478 7.07 2.78 3.93
C MET A 478 7.80 3.77 3.03
N ASN A 479 7.11 4.31 2.03
CA ASN A 479 7.62 5.37 1.15
C ASN A 479 6.51 6.32 0.74
N GLU A 480 6.04 7.13 1.69
CA GLU A 480 4.94 8.08 1.49
C GLU A 480 5.30 9.21 0.51
N THR A 481 6.57 9.65 0.51
CA THR A 481 7.05 10.73 -0.37
C THR A 481 7.36 10.25 -1.78
N GLY A 482 7.49 8.93 -1.98
CA GLY A 482 8.00 8.31 -3.21
C GLY A 482 9.52 8.39 -3.38
N ALA A 483 10.23 9.10 -2.49
CA ALA A 483 11.66 9.35 -2.59
C ALA A 483 12.49 8.85 -1.41
N ILE A 484 11.88 8.66 -0.23
CA ILE A 484 12.59 8.21 0.98
C ILE A 484 11.92 6.95 1.50
N PRO A 485 12.42 5.77 1.11
CA PRO A 485 12.01 4.52 1.73
C PRO A 485 12.52 4.43 3.16
N GLU A 486 11.67 3.93 4.04
CA GLU A 486 12.02 3.51 5.39
C GLU A 486 11.63 2.04 5.54
N ILE A 487 12.53 1.21 6.06
CA ILE A 487 12.22 -0.18 6.43
C ILE A 487 12.48 -0.32 7.92
N CYS A 488 11.46 -0.75 8.65
CA CYS A 488 11.52 -0.98 10.09
C CYS A 488 11.11 -2.42 10.40
N VAL A 489 11.81 -3.05 11.34
CA VAL A 489 11.50 -4.39 11.84
C VAL A 489 10.89 -4.26 13.23
N TYR A 490 9.73 -4.88 13.44
CA TYR A 490 9.00 -4.85 14.70
C TYR A 490 8.78 -6.25 15.25
N ARG A 491 8.93 -6.38 16.56
CA ARG A 491 8.42 -7.46 17.40
C ARG A 491 7.04 -7.06 17.90
N ILE A 492 6.07 -7.96 17.83
CA ILE A 492 4.80 -7.75 18.51
C ILE A 492 4.92 -8.27 19.94
N ASN A 493 4.76 -7.39 20.94
CA ASN A 493 4.80 -7.78 22.35
C ASN A 493 3.47 -8.41 22.82
N GLU A 494 3.41 -8.79 24.09
CA GLU A 494 2.22 -9.42 24.70
C GLU A 494 0.99 -8.50 24.70
N ASP A 495 1.19 -7.18 24.84
CA ASP A 495 0.15 -6.15 24.68
C ASP A 495 -0.24 -5.88 23.21
N ARG A 496 0.27 -6.70 22.28
CA ARG A 496 0.05 -6.56 20.84
C ARG A 496 0.51 -5.23 20.26
N LYS A 497 1.47 -4.57 20.90
CA LYS A 497 2.12 -3.34 20.41
C LYS A 497 3.37 -3.68 19.60
N LEU A 498 3.65 -2.84 18.61
CA LEU A 498 4.83 -2.93 17.76
C LEU A 498 6.04 -2.35 18.48
N ILE A 499 7.03 -3.20 18.77
CA ILE A 499 8.29 -2.84 19.42
C ILE A 499 9.42 -2.97 18.38
N PRO A 500 10.17 -1.92 18.06
CA PRO A 500 11.22 -2.01 17.04
C PRO A 500 12.34 -2.97 17.49
N ILE A 501 12.81 -3.81 16.58
CA ILE A 501 13.97 -4.68 16.72
C ILE A 501 15.10 -4.04 15.91
N GLU A 502 16.11 -3.53 16.59
CA GLU A 502 17.26 -2.82 16.00
C GLU A 502 16.95 -1.49 15.26
N SER A 503 18.00 -0.70 15.04
CA SER A 503 17.98 0.69 14.56
C SER A 503 17.99 0.77 13.03
N GLY A 504 16.89 0.35 12.41
CA GLY A 504 16.65 0.53 10.97
C GLY A 504 15.39 1.35 10.73
N GLY A 505 15.55 2.56 10.17
CA GLY A 505 14.45 3.45 9.78
C GLY A 505 13.76 4.17 10.95
N HIS A 506 13.02 5.22 10.63
CA HIS A 506 12.22 5.96 11.61
C HIS A 506 11.06 5.08 12.05
N ALA A 507 11.11 4.55 13.27
CA ALA A 507 10.17 3.56 13.80
C ALA A 507 8.75 4.15 14.05
N ARG A 508 8.08 4.64 13.00
CA ARG A 508 6.78 5.38 13.03
C ARG A 508 5.63 4.63 13.67
N LEU A 509 5.69 3.30 13.65
CA LEU A 509 4.66 2.44 14.22
C LEU A 509 5.01 1.96 15.63
N ALA A 510 6.13 2.38 16.21
CA ALA A 510 6.53 1.99 17.56
C ALA A 510 5.45 2.35 18.58
N GLY A 511 5.11 1.38 19.45
CA GLY A 511 4.08 1.51 20.47
C GLY A 511 2.63 1.43 19.97
N LYS A 512 2.39 1.49 18.65
CA LYS A 512 1.03 1.33 18.08
C LYS A 512 0.58 -0.12 18.18
N SER A 513 -0.74 -0.32 18.26
CA SER A 513 -1.33 -1.66 18.20
C SER A 513 -1.09 -2.31 16.84
N SER A 514 -0.68 -3.57 16.82
CA SER A 514 -0.53 -4.39 15.62
C SER A 514 -1.83 -4.60 14.85
N ALA A 515 -2.98 -4.45 15.51
CA ALA A 515 -4.31 -4.55 14.95
C ALA A 515 -4.88 -3.21 14.44
N THR A 516 -4.08 -2.13 14.44
CA THR A 516 -4.52 -0.82 13.94
C THR A 516 -5.00 -0.95 12.48
N PRO A 517 -6.25 -0.58 12.17
CA PRO A 517 -6.74 -0.58 10.80
C PRO A 517 -5.95 0.38 9.91
N HIS A 518 -5.85 0.05 8.63
CA HIS A 518 -5.36 0.99 7.63
C HIS A 518 -6.34 2.15 7.54
N HIS A 519 -5.83 3.37 7.69
CA HIS A 519 -6.63 4.57 7.53
C HIS A 519 -6.87 4.84 6.03
N THR A 520 -8.01 5.48 5.76
CA THR A 520 -8.26 6.15 4.49
C THR A 520 -7.25 7.26 4.27
N ILE A 521 -7.05 7.67 3.01
CA ILE A 521 -6.14 8.77 2.68
C ILE A 521 -6.72 10.07 3.26
N GLN A 522 -6.20 10.51 4.41
CA GLN A 522 -6.72 11.69 5.12
C GLN A 522 -6.42 13.01 4.37
N GLN A 523 -5.22 13.12 3.78
CA GLN A 523 -4.77 14.34 3.09
C GLN A 523 -4.87 14.18 1.56
N VAL A 524 -6.09 13.95 1.06
CA VAL A 524 -6.36 13.64 -0.37
C VAL A 524 -5.78 14.70 -1.31
N ASN A 525 -5.89 15.99 -0.98
CA ASN A 525 -5.38 17.07 -1.84
C ASN A 525 -3.86 17.06 -1.93
N VAL A 526 -3.17 16.90 -0.79
CA VAL A 526 -1.71 16.77 -0.75
C VAL A 526 -1.27 15.52 -1.51
N GLN A 527 -1.98 14.41 -1.35
CA GLN A 527 -1.64 13.17 -2.05
C GLN A 527 -1.85 13.28 -3.56
N LYS A 528 -2.90 13.97 -4.03
CA LYS A 528 -3.07 14.30 -5.46
C LYS A 528 -1.89 15.13 -5.99
N LYS A 529 -1.40 16.10 -5.22
CA LYS A 529 -0.21 16.87 -5.56
C LYS A 529 1.06 16.01 -5.61
N ARG A 530 1.27 15.13 -4.62
CA ARG A 530 2.36 14.12 -4.64
C ARG A 530 2.29 13.23 -5.87
N TYR A 531 1.11 12.72 -6.19
CA TYR A 531 0.89 11.91 -7.37
C TYR A 531 1.28 12.66 -8.66
N GLN A 532 0.86 13.92 -8.81
CA GLN A 532 1.19 14.75 -9.96
C GLN A 532 2.70 15.00 -10.08
N ALA A 533 3.36 15.40 -8.99
CA ALA A 533 4.81 15.59 -8.97
C ALA A 533 5.56 14.30 -9.35
N ASN A 534 5.21 13.17 -8.70
CA ASN A 534 5.85 11.89 -8.93
C ASN A 534 5.57 11.34 -10.34
N LYS A 535 4.46 11.70 -10.98
CA LYS A 535 4.18 11.38 -12.39
C LYS A 535 5.10 12.14 -13.35
N LEU A 536 5.49 13.36 -12.99
CA LEU A 536 6.46 14.17 -13.72
C LEU A 536 7.92 13.83 -13.37
N GLY A 537 8.15 12.86 -12.49
CA GLY A 537 9.50 12.41 -12.11
C GLY A 537 10.20 13.29 -11.06
N THR A 538 9.47 14.15 -10.35
CA THR A 538 9.99 15.01 -9.27
C THR A 538 9.27 14.74 -7.94
N THR A 539 9.91 15.06 -6.84
CA THR A 539 9.29 15.05 -5.50
C THR A 539 8.35 16.23 -5.32
N TYR A 540 7.29 16.06 -4.53
CA TYR A 540 6.42 17.18 -4.14
C TYR A 540 7.17 18.19 -3.28
N VAL A 541 6.91 19.46 -3.52
CA VAL A 541 7.69 20.58 -2.98
C VAL A 541 7.74 20.61 -1.44
N TYR A 542 6.65 20.31 -0.75
CA TYR A 542 6.62 20.26 0.72
C TYR A 542 7.33 19.03 1.32
N ASP A 543 7.67 18.02 0.51
CA ASP A 543 8.48 16.89 0.95
C ASP A 543 10.00 17.13 0.76
N MET A 544 10.40 18.21 0.06
CA MET A 544 11.81 18.57 -0.17
C MET A 544 12.63 18.75 1.12
N PRO A 545 12.12 19.38 2.20
CA PRO A 545 12.87 19.49 3.45
C PRO A 545 13.30 18.14 4.02
N ILE A 546 12.46 17.10 3.86
CA ILE A 546 12.77 15.75 4.33
C ILE A 546 13.97 15.17 3.56
N MET A 547 14.14 15.52 2.27
CA MET A 547 15.31 15.14 1.47
C MET A 547 16.61 15.73 2.00
N PHE A 548 16.59 17.00 2.44
CA PHE A 548 17.74 17.62 3.12
C PHE A 548 18.04 16.94 4.45
N GLY A 549 17.01 16.62 5.23
CA GLY A 549 17.15 15.88 6.48
C GLY A 549 17.77 14.49 6.27
N LYS A 550 17.37 13.78 5.20
CA LYS A 550 17.95 12.49 4.82
C LYS A 550 19.41 12.62 4.40
N ALA A 551 19.73 13.62 3.59
CA ALA A 551 21.12 13.88 3.18
C ALA A 551 22.01 14.23 4.39
N ALA A 552 21.50 15.00 5.35
CA ALA A 552 22.20 15.30 6.59
C ALA A 552 22.42 14.04 7.43
N PHE A 553 21.40 13.17 7.57
CA PHE A 553 21.53 11.87 8.24
C PHE A 553 22.60 10.98 7.60
N ASP A 554 22.67 10.96 6.27
CA ASP A 554 23.66 10.17 5.53
C ASP A 554 25.08 10.69 5.77
N GLU A 555 25.28 12.00 5.85
CA GLU A 555 26.56 12.59 6.21
C GLU A 555 26.96 12.25 7.66
N TRP A 556 26.03 12.28 8.62
CA TRP A 556 26.30 11.83 9.99
C TRP A 556 26.65 10.35 10.06
N THR A 557 25.93 9.51 9.34
CA THR A 557 26.17 8.06 9.28
C THR A 557 27.52 7.76 8.63
N PHE A 558 27.87 8.46 7.55
CA PHE A 558 29.17 8.37 6.91
C PHE A 558 30.28 8.83 7.87
N PHE A 559 30.11 9.96 8.54
CA PHE A 559 31.09 10.51 9.47
C PHE A 559 31.37 9.57 10.65
N LYS A 560 30.31 8.98 11.23
CA LYS A 560 30.42 7.97 12.29
C LYS A 560 31.31 6.79 11.87
N ARG A 561 31.25 6.39 10.60
CA ARG A 561 32.06 5.29 10.04
C ARG A 561 33.46 5.73 9.67
N SER A 562 33.63 6.89 9.05
CA SER A 562 34.90 7.36 8.51
C SER A 562 35.85 7.90 9.58
N ASP A 563 35.32 8.57 10.60
CA ASP A 563 36.09 9.15 11.71
C ASP A 563 35.30 9.07 13.04
N PRO A 564 35.27 7.88 13.67
CA PRO A 564 34.52 7.67 14.91
C PRO A 564 34.97 8.55 16.08
N LYS A 565 36.24 8.99 16.09
CA LYS A 565 36.80 9.79 17.19
C LYS A 565 36.24 11.22 17.15
N SER A 566 36.29 11.86 15.98
CA SER A 566 35.76 13.21 15.81
C SER A 566 34.23 13.22 15.83
N TYR A 567 33.58 12.11 15.43
CA TYR A 567 32.13 11.95 15.51
C TYR A 567 31.58 12.21 16.90
N SER A 568 32.15 11.61 17.96
CA SER A 568 31.60 11.76 19.31
C SER A 568 31.58 13.21 19.77
N ALA A 569 32.66 13.95 19.52
CA ALA A 569 32.75 15.37 19.88
C ALA A 569 31.72 16.22 19.12
N ALA A 570 31.54 16.00 17.81
CA ALA A 570 30.54 16.71 17.03
C ALA A 570 29.11 16.30 17.42
N PHE A 571 28.88 15.03 17.76
CA PHE A 571 27.58 14.51 18.16
C PHE A 571 27.14 15.10 19.50
N GLU A 572 28.05 15.27 20.46
CA GLU A 572 27.77 15.92 21.75
C GLU A 572 27.39 17.41 21.60
N MET A 573 27.83 18.07 20.52
CA MET A 573 27.47 19.45 20.21
C MET A 573 26.07 19.61 19.61
N LEU A 574 25.44 18.53 19.14
CA LEU A 574 24.06 18.56 18.65
C LEU A 574 23.08 18.87 19.78
N PRO A 575 21.97 19.58 19.51
CA PRO A 575 20.89 19.68 20.48
C PRO A 575 20.26 18.30 20.75
N SER A 576 19.67 18.12 21.94
CA SER A 576 19.16 16.82 22.41
C SER A 576 18.12 16.19 21.47
N GLU A 577 17.28 17.01 20.83
CA GLU A 577 16.30 16.53 19.85
C GLU A 577 16.98 15.89 18.63
N GLN A 578 18.04 16.51 18.09
CA GLN A 578 18.76 15.99 16.93
C GLN A 578 19.62 14.78 17.27
N GLN A 579 20.17 14.70 18.49
CA GLN A 579 20.85 13.48 18.96
C GLN A 579 19.87 12.30 18.97
N LEU A 580 18.68 12.50 19.52
CA LEU A 580 17.62 11.49 19.53
C LEU A 580 17.18 11.13 18.10
N ALA A 581 17.08 12.12 17.22
CA ALA A 581 16.72 11.93 15.82
C ALA A 581 17.73 11.03 15.08
N ILE A 582 19.04 11.28 15.23
CA ILE A 582 20.07 10.43 14.61
C ILE A 582 20.01 9.01 15.18
N ASN A 583 19.86 8.86 16.49
CA ASN A 583 19.78 7.53 17.12
C ASN A 583 18.54 6.75 16.65
N ASN A 584 17.43 7.44 16.42
CA ASN A 584 16.17 6.86 15.97
C ASN A 584 15.99 6.87 14.43
N SER A 585 17.02 7.26 13.67
CA SER A 585 16.95 7.45 12.21
C SER A 585 15.79 8.36 11.74
N ASP A 586 15.39 9.33 12.56
CA ASP A 586 14.37 10.32 12.22
C ASP A 586 14.96 11.48 11.41
N VAL A 587 14.93 11.32 10.10
CA VAL A 587 15.49 12.31 9.17
C VAL A 587 14.73 13.64 9.18
N ARG A 588 13.45 13.65 9.58
CA ARG A 588 12.59 14.85 9.53
C ARG A 588 13.06 15.91 10.52
N LYS A 589 13.68 15.50 11.62
CA LYS A 589 14.19 16.37 12.69
C LYS A 589 15.57 16.97 12.42
N LEU A 590 16.21 16.57 11.31
CA LEU A 590 17.50 17.10 10.87
C LEU A 590 17.39 18.26 9.87
N ALA A 591 16.17 18.62 9.47
CA ALA A 591 15.88 19.81 8.67
C ALA A 591 14.59 20.46 9.16
N LYS A 592 14.71 21.61 9.83
CA LYS A 592 13.56 22.39 10.32
C LYS A 592 13.31 23.55 9.38
N VAL A 593 12.06 23.75 8.96
CA VAL A 593 11.68 24.79 8.01
C VAL A 593 10.68 25.79 8.59
N PHE A 594 10.81 27.03 8.14
CA PHE A 594 9.89 28.12 8.43
C PHE A 594 9.48 28.76 7.11
N GLU A 595 8.22 28.59 6.72
CA GLU A 595 7.71 29.05 5.43
C GLU A 595 7.69 30.59 5.38
N MET A 596 8.18 31.13 4.27
CA MET A 596 8.19 32.56 3.97
C MET A 596 7.05 32.86 3.02
N ILE A 597 6.17 33.79 3.40
CA ILE A 597 5.00 34.19 2.62
C ILE A 597 4.94 35.69 2.42
N LEU A 598 4.27 36.13 1.36
CA LEU A 598 3.88 37.53 1.17
C LEU A 598 2.42 37.70 1.58
N THR A 599 2.13 38.77 2.31
CA THR A 599 0.77 39.10 2.79
C THR A 599 -0.10 39.72 1.70
N SER A 600 0.50 40.29 0.68
CA SER A 600 -0.15 40.79 -0.53
C SER A 600 0.79 40.68 -1.73
N ASP A 601 0.26 40.89 -2.92
CA ASP A 601 1.07 40.96 -4.14
C ASP A 601 1.67 42.36 -4.37
N ASP A 602 1.57 43.31 -3.44
CA ASP A 602 2.18 44.64 -3.60
C ASP A 602 3.71 44.53 -3.75
N PRO A 603 4.36 45.24 -4.69
CA PRO A 603 5.83 45.32 -4.77
C PRO A 603 6.55 45.65 -3.44
N ASN A 604 5.88 46.40 -2.56
CA ASN A 604 6.37 46.82 -1.25
C ASN A 604 5.99 45.85 -0.12
N ALA A 605 5.25 44.78 -0.42
CA ALA A 605 4.90 43.77 0.57
C ALA A 605 6.16 43.21 1.24
N GLN A 606 6.10 43.10 2.56
CA GLN A 606 7.18 42.52 3.35
C GLN A 606 7.05 41.00 3.41
N LEU A 607 8.22 40.35 3.51
CA LEU A 607 8.30 38.92 3.71
C LEU A 607 7.93 38.58 5.15
N ASN A 608 6.88 37.78 5.34
CA ASN A 608 6.50 37.25 6.65
C ASN A 608 7.02 35.81 6.78
N ILE A 609 7.64 35.49 7.92
CA ILE A 609 8.18 34.16 8.18
C ILE A 609 7.32 33.49 9.24
N ILE A 610 6.65 32.40 8.87
CA ILE A 610 5.79 31.65 9.77
C ILE A 610 6.64 30.85 10.75
N ARG A 611 6.55 31.21 12.02
CA ARG A 611 7.26 30.52 13.13
C ARG A 611 6.36 29.58 13.95
N SER A 612 5.04 29.72 13.86
CA SER A 612 4.08 28.84 14.55
C SER A 612 4.06 27.45 13.93
N GLU A 613 4.30 26.43 14.74
CA GLU A 613 4.31 25.03 14.30
C GLU A 613 2.92 24.55 13.87
N GLU A 614 1.86 24.98 14.57
CA GLU A 614 0.47 24.68 14.19
C GLU A 614 0.15 25.21 12.79
N GLU A 615 0.56 26.44 12.50
CA GLU A 615 0.32 27.07 11.19
C GLU A 615 1.14 26.38 10.08
N LEU A 616 2.41 26.05 10.34
CA LEU A 616 3.23 25.28 9.39
C LEU A 616 2.61 23.92 9.09
N ASN A 617 2.15 23.20 10.12
CA ASN A 617 1.50 21.90 9.97
C ASN A 617 0.17 22.02 9.21
N ARG A 618 -0.63 23.05 9.47
CA ARG A 618 -1.87 23.34 8.74
C ARG A 618 -1.61 23.63 7.27
N ARG A 619 -0.59 24.43 6.94
CA ARG A 619 -0.23 24.77 5.55
C ARG A 619 0.30 23.55 4.81
N MET A 620 1.19 22.77 5.42
CA MET A 620 1.71 21.52 4.84
C MET A 620 0.58 20.50 4.60
N SER A 621 -0.32 20.31 5.57
CA SER A 621 -1.41 19.33 5.50
C SER A 621 -2.54 19.74 4.57
N SER A 622 -2.74 21.05 4.34
CA SER A 622 -3.69 21.56 3.35
C SER A 622 -3.10 21.58 1.94
N GLY A 623 -1.79 21.79 1.81
CA GLY A 623 -1.13 21.96 0.51
C GLY A 623 -1.69 23.13 -0.28
N CYS A 624 -2.27 24.13 0.39
CA CYS A 624 -2.96 25.27 -0.22
C CYS A 624 -2.05 26.50 -0.34
N ASN A 625 -0.85 26.35 -0.93
CA ASN A 625 -0.08 27.49 -1.38
C ASN A 625 -0.89 28.30 -2.40
N ASP A 626 -0.85 29.61 -2.29
CA ASP A 626 -1.63 30.58 -3.08
C ASP A 626 -0.92 31.02 -4.37
N ARG A 627 0.29 30.50 -4.60
CA ARG A 627 1.19 30.79 -5.73
C ARG A 627 2.11 29.60 -6.01
N GLY A 628 2.64 29.50 -7.23
CA GLY A 628 3.49 28.38 -7.69
C GLY A 628 4.96 28.43 -7.25
N MET A 629 5.27 29.23 -6.22
CA MET A 629 6.60 29.39 -5.65
C MET A 629 6.50 29.31 -4.13
N ILE A 630 7.42 28.60 -3.51
CA ILE A 630 7.50 28.44 -2.07
C ILE A 630 8.93 28.76 -1.62
N ALA A 631 9.06 29.41 -0.48
CA ALA A 631 10.35 29.72 0.12
C ALA A 631 10.33 29.38 1.61
N TRP A 632 11.47 28.94 2.12
CA TRP A 632 11.67 28.63 3.53
C TRP A 632 12.99 29.21 4.03
N GLU A 633 12.97 29.64 5.28
CA GLU A 633 14.17 29.62 6.10
C GLU A 633 14.32 28.20 6.65
N MET A 634 15.43 27.53 6.32
CA MET A 634 15.66 26.15 6.73
C MET A 634 16.92 26.05 7.58
N GLN A 635 16.79 25.44 8.75
CA GLN A 635 17.88 25.05 9.62
C GLN A 635 18.20 23.57 9.40
N ILE A 636 19.47 23.24 9.11
CA ILE A 636 19.95 21.88 8.86
C ILE A 636 21.12 21.57 9.79
N TRP A 637 21.14 20.39 10.40
CA TRP A 637 22.21 19.94 11.29
C TRP A 637 23.11 18.92 10.61
N THR A 638 24.34 19.32 10.30
CA THR A 638 25.34 18.48 9.62
C THR A 638 26.59 18.30 10.49
N PRO A 639 27.45 17.30 10.23
CA PRO A 639 28.67 17.09 11.03
C PRO A 639 29.60 18.31 11.12
N ASP A 640 29.69 19.11 10.05
CA ASP A 640 30.47 20.35 9.98
C ASP A 640 29.79 21.55 10.65
N SER A 641 28.49 21.45 10.93
CA SER A 641 27.73 22.47 11.66
C SER A 641 26.76 21.83 12.66
N PRO A 642 27.27 21.25 13.77
CA PRO A 642 26.43 20.57 14.75
C PRO A 642 25.44 21.48 15.49
N HIS A 643 25.67 22.78 15.53
CA HIS A 643 24.71 23.74 16.08
C HIS A 643 23.58 24.11 15.09
N GLY A 644 23.68 23.63 13.86
CA GLY A 644 22.74 23.90 12.78
C GLY A 644 23.16 25.10 11.93
N ARG A 645 23.05 24.95 10.61
CA ARG A 645 23.25 26.00 9.61
C ARG A 645 21.90 26.45 9.06
N THR A 646 21.70 27.75 8.94
CA THR A 646 20.51 28.34 8.30
C THR A 646 20.77 28.64 6.83
N ILE A 647 19.86 28.21 5.95
CA ILE A 647 19.85 28.53 4.53
C ILE A 647 18.47 29.08 4.12
N VAL A 648 18.43 29.78 2.99
CA VAL A 648 17.17 30.11 2.31
C VAL A 648 16.94 29.11 1.19
N LEU A 649 15.86 28.33 1.29
CA LEU A 649 15.43 27.38 0.27
C LEU A 649 14.27 27.98 -0.52
N ILE A 650 14.37 28.01 -1.84
CA ILE A 650 13.32 28.47 -2.75
C ILE A 650 13.01 27.33 -3.70
N SER A 651 11.74 27.05 -3.97
CA SER A 651 11.33 25.98 -4.88
C SER A 651 10.05 26.31 -5.61
N ASN A 652 9.97 25.92 -6.88
CA ASN A 652 8.70 25.90 -7.60
C ASN A 652 7.78 24.80 -7.03
N ASP A 653 6.48 25.06 -7.04
CA ASP A 653 5.45 24.03 -6.93
C ASP A 653 4.99 23.64 -8.34
N ILE A 654 5.53 22.53 -8.86
CA ILE A 654 5.15 22.01 -10.19
C ILE A 654 3.66 21.68 -10.29
N THR A 655 3.00 21.40 -9.17
CA THR A 655 1.57 21.05 -9.12
C THR A 655 0.66 22.26 -9.25
N PHE A 656 1.23 23.46 -9.11
CA PHE A 656 0.55 24.74 -9.32
C PHE A 656 0.90 25.29 -10.70
N GLN A 657 -0.04 25.20 -11.65
CA GLN A 657 0.13 25.73 -13.02
C GLN A 657 1.48 25.33 -13.67
N MET A 658 1.87 24.07 -13.55
CA MET A 658 3.14 23.52 -14.07
C MET A 658 4.39 24.27 -13.58
N GLY A 659 4.33 24.82 -12.36
CA GLY A 659 5.42 25.59 -11.76
C GLY A 659 5.77 26.86 -12.54
N SER A 660 4.84 27.36 -13.36
CA SER A 660 5.05 28.56 -14.17
C SER A 660 5.19 29.82 -13.32
N PHE A 661 5.94 30.79 -13.82
CA PHE A 661 6.26 32.03 -13.14
C PHE A 661 5.39 33.17 -13.64
N SER A 662 4.57 33.71 -12.74
CA SER A 662 4.03 35.05 -12.90
C SER A 662 4.71 36.05 -11.97
N MET A 663 4.31 37.32 -12.05
CA MET A 663 4.76 38.35 -11.12
C MET A 663 4.62 37.98 -9.64
N ARG A 664 3.62 37.18 -9.26
CA ARG A 664 3.42 36.73 -7.86
C ARG A 664 4.54 35.79 -7.41
N GLU A 665 4.91 34.82 -8.24
CA GLU A 665 6.03 33.91 -7.99
C GLU A 665 7.38 34.64 -8.05
N HIS A 666 7.56 35.54 -9.02
CA HIS A 666 8.77 36.36 -9.15
C HIS A 666 9.03 37.21 -7.90
N ARG A 667 7.98 37.85 -7.36
CA ARG A 667 8.08 38.69 -6.14
C ARG A 667 8.51 37.87 -4.93
N LEU A 668 7.90 36.71 -4.70
CA LEU A 668 8.30 35.85 -3.57
C LEU A 668 9.77 35.40 -3.72
N TYR A 669 10.17 34.96 -4.93
CA TYR A 669 11.55 34.58 -5.21
C TYR A 669 12.52 35.73 -4.91
N GLN A 670 12.23 36.92 -5.43
CA GLN A 670 13.05 38.10 -5.23
C GLN A 670 13.21 38.41 -3.74
N LYS A 671 12.10 38.54 -2.99
CA LYS A 671 12.12 38.90 -1.57
C LYS A 671 12.85 37.86 -0.73
N ALA A 672 12.66 36.57 -1.00
CA ALA A 672 13.41 35.49 -0.34
C ALA A 672 14.92 35.55 -0.66
N SER A 673 15.28 35.80 -1.92
CA SER A 673 16.69 35.96 -2.34
C SER A 673 17.34 37.20 -1.70
N GLU A 674 16.62 38.32 -1.65
CA GLU A 674 17.06 39.54 -0.95
C GLU A 674 17.27 39.29 0.54
N TYR A 675 16.34 38.58 1.19
CA TYR A 675 16.47 38.17 2.58
C TYR A 675 17.73 37.32 2.80
N SER A 676 17.98 36.33 1.95
CA SER A 676 19.20 35.51 1.98
C SER A 676 20.45 36.38 1.91
N ARG A 677 20.46 37.33 0.98
CA ARG A 677 21.59 38.22 0.72
C ARG A 677 21.85 39.20 1.87
N ILE A 678 20.80 39.76 2.48
CA ILE A 678 20.89 40.72 3.60
C ILE A 678 21.40 39.99 4.85
N ASN A 679 20.86 38.81 5.14
CA ASN A 679 21.21 38.01 6.31
C ASN A 679 22.47 37.15 6.11
N LYS A 680 23.14 37.26 4.95
CA LYS A 680 24.34 36.50 4.58
C LYS A 680 24.17 34.98 4.66
N MET A 681 22.97 34.49 4.37
CA MET A 681 22.64 33.07 4.35
C MET A 681 22.87 32.49 2.94
N PRO A 682 23.37 31.24 2.82
CA PRO A 682 23.37 30.54 1.54
C PRO A 682 21.96 30.40 0.98
N ARG A 683 21.83 30.55 -0.34
CA ARG A 683 20.57 30.40 -1.06
C ARG A 683 20.59 29.14 -1.92
N VAL A 684 19.59 28.28 -1.75
CA VAL A 684 19.38 27.10 -2.59
C VAL A 684 18.06 27.26 -3.34
N TYR A 685 18.11 27.10 -4.66
CA TYR A 685 16.93 27.09 -5.51
C TYR A 685 16.71 25.70 -6.12
N ILE A 686 15.52 25.12 -5.95
CA ILE A 686 15.10 23.88 -6.59
C ILE A 686 14.21 24.22 -7.79
N ALA A 687 14.72 23.94 -8.99
CA ALA A 687 14.03 24.20 -10.25
C ALA A 687 13.15 23.01 -10.66
N ALA A 688 11.84 23.21 -10.60
CA ALA A 688 10.80 22.29 -11.06
C ALA A 688 9.71 23.08 -11.82
N ASN A 689 9.98 23.51 -13.05
CA ASN A 689 9.14 24.51 -13.74
C ASN A 689 9.04 24.39 -15.27
N SER A 690 8.12 25.20 -15.82
CA SER A 690 7.91 25.49 -17.25
C SER A 690 8.20 26.97 -17.61
N GLY A 691 8.83 27.69 -16.66
CA GLY A 691 9.15 29.14 -16.65
C GLY A 691 8.00 30.10 -16.85
N ALA A 692 8.25 31.21 -17.56
CA ALA A 692 7.33 32.34 -17.59
C ALA A 692 5.93 31.88 -18.01
N ARG A 693 4.91 32.27 -17.25
CA ARG A 693 3.52 31.95 -17.56
C ARG A 693 3.14 32.62 -18.87
N ILE A 694 2.60 31.82 -19.78
CA ILE A 694 2.10 32.25 -21.09
C ILE A 694 0.64 31.86 -21.14
N GLY A 695 -0.19 32.76 -21.66
CA GLY A 695 -1.62 32.52 -21.84
C GLY A 695 -2.19 33.37 -22.95
N PHE A 696 -3.47 33.15 -23.22
CA PHE A 696 -4.27 33.99 -24.10
C PHE A 696 -5.44 34.55 -23.29
N ALA A 697 -5.86 35.78 -23.60
CA ALA A 697 -7.08 36.36 -23.01
C ALA A 697 -8.31 35.56 -23.48
N SER A 698 -8.70 34.57 -22.68
CA SER A 698 -9.71 33.57 -23.05
C SER A 698 -11.09 34.19 -23.24
N ASP A 699 -11.41 35.21 -22.43
CA ASP A 699 -12.64 35.97 -22.54
C ASP A 699 -12.73 36.66 -23.91
N ILE A 700 -11.65 37.30 -24.37
CA ILE A 700 -11.59 37.94 -25.69
C ILE A 700 -11.69 36.90 -26.80
N LYS A 701 -10.97 35.77 -26.66
CA LYS A 701 -10.94 34.70 -27.67
C LYS A 701 -12.34 34.21 -28.06
N ASN A 702 -13.26 34.12 -27.10
CA ASN A 702 -14.63 33.66 -27.33
C ASN A 702 -15.52 34.67 -28.08
N HIS A 703 -15.08 35.92 -28.21
CA HIS A 703 -15.81 37.02 -28.85
C HIS A 703 -15.11 37.57 -30.10
N LEU A 704 -14.00 36.95 -30.53
CA LEU A 704 -13.28 37.34 -31.74
C LEU A 704 -14.07 36.95 -32.98
N ASN A 705 -14.25 37.92 -33.87
CA ASN A 705 -14.70 37.72 -35.24
C ASN A 705 -13.59 38.10 -36.22
N ILE A 706 -13.56 37.40 -37.35
CA ILE A 706 -12.60 37.63 -38.43
C ILE A 706 -13.33 38.37 -39.54
N VAL A 707 -12.76 39.47 -40.02
CA VAL A 707 -13.23 40.14 -41.23
C VAL A 707 -12.37 39.67 -42.39
N TRP A 708 -12.93 38.83 -43.25
CA TRP A 708 -12.22 38.21 -44.36
C TRP A 708 -11.95 39.19 -45.50
N ASN A 709 -11.00 38.83 -46.38
CA ASN A 709 -10.85 39.51 -47.66
C ASN A 709 -12.10 39.33 -48.53
N ASP A 710 -12.57 38.08 -48.56
CA ASP A 710 -13.77 37.58 -49.22
C ASP A 710 -14.41 36.52 -48.30
N ASP A 711 -15.66 36.73 -47.89
CA ASP A 711 -16.34 35.83 -46.93
C ASP A 711 -16.60 34.44 -47.53
N ASP A 712 -16.70 34.34 -48.86
CA ASP A 712 -16.90 33.07 -49.57
C ASP A 712 -15.57 32.33 -49.84
N ARG A 713 -14.42 32.99 -49.65
CA ARG A 713 -13.06 32.44 -49.88
C ARG A 713 -12.09 32.77 -48.74
N PRO A 714 -12.25 32.18 -47.53
CA PRO A 714 -11.38 32.44 -46.37
C PRO A 714 -9.88 32.15 -46.61
N GLU A 715 -9.56 31.28 -47.55
CA GLU A 715 -8.19 30.95 -47.95
C GLU A 715 -7.41 32.12 -48.57
N ASP A 716 -8.12 33.14 -49.07
CA ASP A 716 -7.53 34.39 -49.57
C ASP A 716 -7.03 35.29 -48.42
N GLY A 717 -7.22 34.86 -47.16
CA GLY A 717 -6.79 35.55 -45.96
C GLY A 717 -7.81 36.55 -45.41
N PHE A 718 -7.41 37.27 -44.36
CA PHE A 718 -8.29 38.20 -43.63
C PHE A 718 -7.74 39.63 -43.62
N LYS A 719 -8.64 40.60 -43.43
CA LYS A 719 -8.31 42.03 -43.31
C LYS A 719 -7.90 42.40 -41.90
N TYR A 720 -8.71 42.03 -40.91
CA TYR A 720 -8.47 42.32 -39.50
C TYR A 720 -9.36 41.48 -38.57
N LEU A 721 -9.03 41.51 -37.28
CA LEU A 721 -9.86 40.96 -36.20
C LEU A 721 -10.75 42.04 -35.61
N THR A 722 -11.99 41.67 -35.28
CA THR A 722 -12.97 42.51 -34.62
C THR A 722 -13.64 41.75 -33.49
N LEU A 723 -14.44 42.42 -32.66
CA LEU A 723 -15.32 41.74 -31.72
C LEU A 723 -16.68 41.48 -32.35
N ASP A 724 -17.43 40.51 -31.83
CA ASP A 724 -18.85 40.37 -32.15
C ASP A 724 -19.56 41.71 -31.92
N PRO A 725 -20.26 42.27 -32.94
CA PRO A 725 -20.99 43.53 -32.82
C PRO A 725 -21.98 43.58 -31.65
N LYS A 726 -22.42 42.43 -31.13
CA LYS A 726 -23.32 42.30 -29.97
C LYS A 726 -22.63 42.53 -28.63
N VAL A 727 -21.30 42.63 -28.60
CA VAL A 727 -20.52 42.83 -27.37
C VAL A 727 -20.53 44.32 -27.00
N GLU A 728 -21.51 44.71 -26.19
CA GLU A 728 -21.57 46.01 -25.51
C GLU A 728 -20.96 45.97 -24.11
N ASN A 729 -20.42 44.82 -23.69
CA ASN A 729 -19.87 44.63 -22.35
C ASN A 729 -18.62 45.50 -22.14
N SER A 730 -18.74 46.51 -21.27
CA SER A 730 -17.66 47.43 -20.92
C SER A 730 -16.41 46.72 -20.38
N GLU A 731 -16.56 45.57 -19.72
CA GLU A 731 -15.45 44.78 -19.17
C GLU A 731 -14.63 44.05 -20.24
N ILE A 732 -15.24 43.69 -21.37
CA ILE A 732 -14.54 43.12 -22.52
C ILE A 732 -13.83 44.22 -23.31
N LEU A 733 -14.52 45.35 -23.50
CA LEU A 733 -13.97 46.50 -24.21
C LEU A 733 -12.78 47.13 -23.48
N SER A 734 -12.73 47.09 -22.14
CA SER A 734 -11.58 47.60 -21.36
C SER A 734 -10.31 46.76 -21.47
N GLN A 735 -10.36 45.57 -22.07
CA GLN A 735 -9.22 44.67 -22.21
C GLN A 735 -8.52 44.78 -23.58
N ILE A 736 -9.02 45.64 -24.47
CA ILE A 736 -8.50 45.78 -25.83
C ILE A 736 -8.30 47.25 -26.19
N GLU A 737 -7.29 47.50 -27.02
CA GLU A 737 -7.17 48.76 -27.76
C GLU A 737 -7.76 48.54 -29.15
N SER A 738 -8.63 49.46 -29.57
CA SER A 738 -9.36 49.29 -30.83
C SER A 738 -9.70 50.59 -31.54
N THR A 739 -9.72 50.52 -32.86
CA THR A 739 -10.12 51.61 -33.75
C THR A 739 -11.51 51.33 -34.31
N LEU A 740 -12.46 52.24 -34.09
CA LEU A 740 -13.77 52.18 -34.73
C LEU A 740 -13.64 52.61 -36.20
N LEU A 741 -14.02 51.73 -37.11
CA LEU A 741 -13.98 51.98 -38.55
C LEU A 741 -15.31 52.54 -39.05
N ASN A 742 -15.29 53.19 -40.22
CA ASN A 742 -16.47 53.83 -40.84
C ASN A 742 -17.63 52.86 -41.12
N ASN A 743 -17.36 51.55 -41.20
CA ASN A 743 -18.35 50.50 -41.39
C ASN A 743 -19.03 50.05 -40.07
N GLY A 744 -18.72 50.70 -38.94
CA GLY A 744 -19.23 50.34 -37.62
C GLY A 744 -18.46 49.22 -36.92
N ASN A 745 -17.51 48.56 -37.60
CA ASN A 745 -16.71 47.50 -36.99
C ASN A 745 -15.59 48.10 -36.14
N ARG A 746 -15.32 47.44 -35.01
CA ARG A 746 -14.26 47.82 -34.07
C ARG A 746 -13.04 46.95 -34.34
N ARG A 747 -12.05 47.48 -35.08
CA ARG A 747 -10.81 46.75 -35.36
C ARG A 747 -9.97 46.65 -34.10
N ILE A 748 -9.52 45.46 -33.75
CA ILE A 748 -8.63 45.23 -32.61
C ILE A 748 -7.20 45.58 -33.02
N ASP A 749 -6.59 46.54 -32.34
CA ASP A 749 -5.20 46.96 -32.57
C ASP A 749 -4.24 46.29 -31.57
N ALA A 750 -4.67 46.12 -30.31
CA ALA A 750 -3.94 45.35 -29.31
C ALA A 750 -4.90 44.67 -28.31
N ILE A 751 -4.44 43.56 -27.74
CA ILE A 751 -5.13 42.87 -26.63
C ILE A 751 -4.26 43.05 -25.39
N ILE A 752 -4.81 43.72 -24.38
CA ILE A 752 -4.19 43.90 -23.06
C ILE A 752 -4.55 42.69 -22.19
N GLY A 753 -5.81 42.27 -22.22
CA GLY A 753 -6.35 41.22 -21.36
C GLY A 753 -6.64 41.69 -19.93
N LYS A 754 -7.53 40.98 -19.25
CA LYS A 754 -7.83 41.22 -17.82
C LYS A 754 -6.80 40.59 -16.89
N GLU A 755 -6.24 39.46 -17.32
CA GLU A 755 -5.27 38.67 -16.57
C GLU A 755 -3.87 39.31 -16.71
N GLY A 756 -3.37 39.92 -15.64
CA GLY A 756 -2.03 40.54 -15.60
C GLY A 756 -0.90 39.56 -15.28
N ASP A 757 -0.99 38.33 -15.80
CA ASP A 757 -0.07 37.24 -15.48
C ASP A 757 0.20 36.29 -16.65
N ILE A 758 0.00 36.72 -17.90
CA ILE A 758 0.10 35.86 -19.10
C ILE A 758 1.03 36.39 -20.21
N GLY A 759 1.61 37.58 -20.05
CA GLY A 759 2.35 38.30 -21.08
C GLY A 759 3.68 38.93 -20.65
N VAL A 760 3.97 40.12 -21.19
CA VAL A 760 5.26 40.83 -21.05
C VAL A 760 5.59 41.21 -19.61
N GLU A 761 4.59 41.37 -18.76
CA GLU A 761 4.72 41.57 -17.32
C GLU A 761 5.50 40.44 -16.65
N ASN A 762 5.37 39.19 -17.13
CA ASN A 762 6.16 38.07 -16.62
C ASN A 762 7.62 38.12 -17.08
N LEU A 763 7.90 38.74 -18.24
CA LEU A 763 9.28 38.98 -18.69
C LEU A 763 9.96 40.05 -17.82
N VAL A 764 9.21 41.08 -17.40
CA VAL A 764 9.70 42.06 -16.41
C VAL A 764 10.06 41.35 -15.10
N GLY A 765 9.19 40.46 -14.61
CA GLY A 765 9.47 39.64 -13.43
C GLY A 765 10.65 38.69 -13.61
N SER A 766 10.85 38.15 -14.81
CA SER A 766 12.02 37.31 -15.13
C SER A 766 13.32 38.11 -15.04
N GLY A 767 13.33 39.34 -15.59
CA GLY A 767 14.46 40.26 -15.46
C GLY A 767 14.77 40.64 -14.01
N LEU A 768 13.72 40.84 -13.19
CA LEU A 768 13.83 41.14 -11.77
C LEU A 768 14.56 40.04 -10.99
N ILE A 769 14.14 38.79 -11.12
CA ILE A 769 14.78 37.67 -10.42
C ILE A 769 16.18 37.35 -10.97
N ALA A 770 16.44 37.61 -12.25
CA ALA A 770 17.76 37.48 -12.85
C ALA A 770 18.74 38.51 -12.28
N ALA A 771 18.30 39.77 -12.14
CA ALA A 771 19.08 40.84 -11.54
C ALA A 771 19.38 40.54 -10.05
N GLU A 772 18.37 40.15 -9.27
CA GLU A 772 18.59 39.80 -7.86
C GLU A 772 19.46 38.54 -7.70
N THR A 773 19.32 37.53 -8.58
CA THR A 773 20.20 36.36 -8.57
C THR A 773 21.66 36.74 -8.87
N SER A 774 21.89 37.63 -9.83
CA SER A 774 23.22 38.19 -10.11
C SER A 774 23.79 38.94 -8.89
N ALA A 775 22.95 39.70 -8.17
CA ALA A 775 23.35 40.39 -6.96
C ALA A 775 23.66 39.42 -5.79
N ALA A 776 22.86 38.37 -5.62
CA ALA A 776 23.05 37.34 -4.60
C ALA A 776 24.33 36.53 -4.83
N TYR A 777 24.61 36.12 -6.08
CA TYR A 777 25.81 35.37 -6.46
C TYR A 777 27.12 36.06 -6.01
N ARG A 778 27.14 37.40 -6.04
CA ARG A 778 28.32 38.19 -5.60
C ARG A 778 28.47 38.31 -4.09
N LYS A 779 27.46 37.94 -3.30
CA LYS A 779 27.42 38.21 -1.84
C LYS A 779 27.26 36.98 -0.96
N VAL A 780 26.56 35.95 -1.43
CA VAL A 780 26.28 34.72 -0.67
C VAL A 780 26.46 33.49 -1.57
N PRO A 781 26.76 32.31 -1.01
CA PRO A 781 26.75 31.08 -1.79
C PRO A 781 25.37 30.82 -2.38
N THR A 782 25.30 30.64 -3.70
CA THR A 782 24.04 30.37 -4.41
C THR A 782 24.13 29.03 -5.14
N TYR A 783 23.13 28.18 -4.95
CA TYR A 783 23.04 26.88 -5.59
C TYR A 783 21.71 26.72 -6.34
N CYS A 784 21.72 25.98 -7.44
CA CYS A 784 20.54 25.62 -8.20
C CYS A 784 20.54 24.10 -8.43
N LEU A 785 19.49 23.42 -7.96
CA LEU A 785 19.25 22.01 -8.23
C LEU A 785 18.17 21.91 -9.31
N VAL A 786 18.54 21.39 -10.48
CA VAL A 786 17.60 21.14 -11.57
C VAL A 786 16.93 19.78 -11.32
N ASN A 787 15.66 19.82 -10.96
CA ASN A 787 14.86 18.63 -10.65
C ASN A 787 13.91 18.27 -11.80
N PHE A 788 13.24 19.28 -12.37
CA PHE A 788 12.40 19.13 -13.55
C PHE A 788 12.37 20.45 -14.33
N ILE A 789 12.62 20.40 -15.64
CA ILE A 789 12.48 21.57 -16.51
C ILE A 789 11.83 21.12 -17.80
N ASN A 790 10.68 21.70 -18.14
CA ASN A 790 10.03 21.51 -19.42
C ASN A 790 10.20 22.76 -20.29
N PHE A 791 11.43 22.99 -20.76
CA PHE A 791 11.80 24.12 -21.61
C PHE A 791 12.69 23.67 -22.76
N TYR A 792 12.33 24.15 -23.96
CA TYR A 792 12.98 23.83 -25.23
C TYR A 792 12.93 22.32 -25.53
N ASN A 793 12.85 21.95 -26.81
CA ASN A 793 12.99 20.56 -27.25
C ASN A 793 14.42 20.05 -26.97
N PHE A 794 14.83 19.98 -25.70
CA PHE A 794 15.95 19.15 -25.31
C PHE A 794 15.42 17.71 -25.35
N PRO A 795 15.97 16.85 -26.24
CA PRO A 795 15.56 15.45 -26.28
C PRO A 795 15.77 14.84 -24.90
N GLU A 796 14.88 13.91 -24.54
CA GLU A 796 14.86 13.10 -23.31
C GLU A 796 16.22 12.46 -22.98
N ILE A 797 17.20 13.27 -22.56
CA ILE A 797 18.57 12.86 -22.31
C ILE A 797 18.89 13.39 -20.91
N PHE A 798 18.89 12.45 -19.96
CA PHE A 798 19.15 12.58 -18.52
C PHE A 798 17.97 12.96 -17.60
N PHE A 799 16.93 12.13 -17.58
CA PHE A 799 16.27 11.81 -16.31
C PHE A 799 16.55 10.34 -15.97
N GLY A 800 17.84 10.04 -15.82
CA GLY A 800 18.23 8.90 -15.00
C GLY A 800 17.78 9.20 -13.59
N VAL A 801 17.19 8.22 -12.92
CA VAL A 801 16.94 8.21 -11.48
C VAL A 801 18.30 8.35 -10.78
N TYR A 802 18.86 9.56 -10.75
CA TYR A 802 19.84 9.93 -9.75
C TYR A 802 19.08 9.87 -8.44
N ASN A 803 19.62 9.10 -7.50
CA ASN A 803 19.08 9.06 -6.15
C ASN A 803 19.06 10.52 -5.65
N PHE A 804 17.87 11.15 -5.57
CA PHE A 804 17.75 12.58 -5.29
C PHE A 804 18.54 12.98 -4.05
N THR A 805 18.57 12.09 -3.05
CA THR A 805 19.39 12.18 -1.85
C THR A 805 20.87 12.44 -2.13
N GLU A 806 21.47 11.79 -3.14
CA GLU A 806 22.88 11.95 -3.50
C GLU A 806 23.19 13.37 -3.99
N ALA A 807 22.29 13.99 -4.75
CA ALA A 807 22.44 15.38 -5.18
C ALA A 807 22.43 16.35 -3.99
N PHE A 808 21.53 16.11 -3.02
CA PHE A 808 21.52 16.87 -1.76
C PHE A 808 22.76 16.62 -0.91
N THR A 809 23.26 15.38 -0.84
CA THR A 809 24.53 15.05 -0.16
C THR A 809 25.71 15.78 -0.81
N ILE A 810 25.79 15.83 -2.14
CA ILE A 810 26.83 16.59 -2.85
C ILE A 810 26.71 18.09 -2.52
N LEU A 811 25.50 18.63 -2.49
CA LEU A 811 25.25 20.02 -2.10
C LEU A 811 25.74 20.32 -0.68
N LEU A 812 25.41 19.45 0.30
CA LEU A 812 25.87 19.60 1.69
C LEU A 812 27.40 19.54 1.79
N LYS A 813 28.05 18.65 1.04
CA LYS A 813 29.52 18.59 0.96
C LYS A 813 30.16 19.86 0.40
N HIS A 814 29.47 20.59 -0.47
CA HIS A 814 29.96 21.89 -0.94
C HIS A 814 29.82 22.97 0.12
N PHE A 815 28.77 22.95 0.95
CA PHE A 815 28.70 23.86 2.08
C PHE A 815 29.85 23.68 3.07
N ARG A 816 30.38 22.47 3.23
CA ARG A 816 31.57 22.22 4.07
C ARG A 816 32.85 22.89 3.56
N LYS A 817 32.97 23.16 2.25
CA LYS A 817 34.17 23.79 1.67
C LYS A 817 34.18 25.32 1.82
N LEU A 818 33.05 25.91 2.22
CA LEU A 818 32.83 27.35 2.41
C LEU A 818 32.78 27.66 3.90
#